data_AF-A0A6J8BD33-F1
#
_entry.id   AF-A0A6J8BD33-F1
#
_cell.length_a   1.000
_cell.length_b   1.000
_cell.length_c   1.000
_cell.angle_alpha   90.00
_cell.angle_beta   90.00
_cell.angle_gamma   90.00
#
_symmetry.space_group_name_H-M   'P 1'
#
loop_
_entity.id
_entity.type
_entity.pdbx_description
1 polymer ?
#
loop_
_entity_poly.entity_id
_entity_poly.type
_entity_poly.pdbx_seq_one_letter_code
_entity_poly.pdbx_strand_id
1 'polypeptide(L)'
;MYNKMFKGLYDTEEKQQKDATNDDKNDNEGKKDGFKPRRDTVCKEVMAKPVKNIASLFQSKRESFVAVAAIDFGTTYSGCAFSTVQDFKTNKLTQRDEANMWYYFDRFKMQLYRAKELKSDMVLMEMGGKTMKAMLVFAFCIEYIKDRVLERLHQAIDSLDDDDVRWVLTVPAIWSDQARQFMIEAAAKAGIGRDNLTLALEPEGAAMYCRYLAVDNKNRGRGSELQTFQDNAQFMVVDLGGGTIDITVSEVLSTGQLKEIYNATGGPWGGNYINSQILKNLQEVIGWDVLKKFKLEDLESYLEFLRNLELRKRSVKHNSELSFRITSDLKKEIRISDSYKEKVRLKGNNISLSSSCMQRIFSSSVDTVIRHVEGLLQKKETHGVSTILLVGGYAASDFVQRAFRETFEKRYKIIFPLTPDVIVLKGAVILGHLQEPIVDRITKYHYGLGLCAAAVSGCTHAVEKDETKTFFTLIKKGQRIKVGDVVTEYEVNLKATSQSANIEIYTTDEDEPRTIIDEEHFTKVGSINVTLPQFKKESILILTITYCETEFKFKLEDLESYLEFLRNLELRKRSVKHNSELSFRITSELKKEIRISDSYKEQVRLKGSNISLSSSCMQRIFSSSVDTVIRHVEGLLQKKETHGVSTILLVGGYAASDFVQRAFRETFEKGYKIIFPLTPDVIVLKGAVILGHLQEPIVDRITKYHYGLGLCAAAVSGCTHAVEKDETKTFFTLIKKGQRIKVGDVVTEYEVNLKATSQSANIEIYTTDEDEPRTIIDEEHFTKVGSINVTLPQFKKESILILTITYFETEFKVIATDQTTGRCFVGVCRFLGK
;
A
#
# COMPACT_ATOMS: atom_id res chain seq x y z
N MET A 1 -41.02 -6.57 37.12
CA MET A 1 -41.35 -7.76 37.93
C MET A 1 -40.41 -8.92 37.56
N TYR A 2 -39.08 -8.74 37.61
CA TYR A 2 -38.11 -9.77 37.21
C TYR A 2 -36.71 -9.47 37.77
N ASN A 3 -36.55 -9.48 39.10
CA ASN A 3 -35.25 -9.19 39.73
C ASN A 3 -35.11 -9.83 41.13
N LYS A 4 -35.60 -11.07 41.29
CA LYS A 4 -35.71 -11.73 42.61
C LYS A 4 -35.71 -13.27 42.55
N MET A 5 -35.09 -13.89 41.54
CA MET A 5 -35.31 -15.32 41.24
C MET A 5 -34.05 -16.22 41.16
N PHE A 6 -32.83 -15.67 41.28
CA PHE A 6 -31.60 -16.47 41.41
C PHE A 6 -30.66 -15.90 42.48
N LYS A 7 -30.94 -16.24 43.74
CA LYS A 7 -29.99 -16.19 44.85
C LYS A 7 -30.47 -17.15 45.95
N GLY A 8 -29.91 -18.36 45.99
CA GLY A 8 -30.38 -19.42 46.90
C GLY A 8 -30.19 -20.84 46.36
N LEU A 9 -28.97 -21.22 46.02
CA LEU A 9 -28.56 -22.62 45.85
C LEU A 9 -27.18 -22.80 46.51
N TYR A 10 -27.15 -23.67 47.52
CA TYR A 10 -26.00 -24.22 48.25
C TYR A 10 -25.01 -23.25 48.92
N ASP A 11 -25.11 -23.20 50.25
CA ASP A 11 -24.05 -22.79 51.17
C ASP A 11 -24.19 -23.63 52.46
N THR A 12 -23.64 -24.84 52.46
CA THR A 12 -23.66 -25.80 53.58
C THR A 12 -22.47 -26.76 53.50
N GLU A 13 -21.72 -26.85 54.61
CA GLU A 13 -20.73 -27.90 54.95
C GLU A 13 -19.44 -27.91 54.09
N GLU A 14 -18.24 -28.21 54.61
CA GLU A 14 -17.84 -28.78 55.91
C GLU A 14 -16.83 -27.94 56.74
N LYS A 15 -16.63 -28.33 58.00
CA LYS A 15 -15.48 -27.98 58.85
C LYS A 15 -14.83 -29.25 59.44
N GLN A 16 -13.55 -29.49 59.14
CA GLN A 16 -12.56 -30.26 59.93
C GLN A 16 -11.20 -30.13 59.18
N GLN A 17 -10.02 -29.89 59.76
CA GLN A 17 -9.42 -30.03 61.09
C GLN A 17 -8.76 -31.41 61.38
N LYS A 18 -7.43 -31.45 61.14
CA LYS A 18 -6.34 -32.25 61.75
C LYS A 18 -5.05 -32.04 60.91
N ASP A 19 -3.82 -32.26 61.35
CA ASP A 19 -3.06 -32.08 62.61
C ASP A 19 -1.76 -32.91 62.48
N ALA A 20 -0.58 -32.27 62.51
CA ALA A 20 0.78 -32.86 62.62
C ALA A 20 1.20 -33.92 61.56
N THR A 21 2.45 -34.36 61.36
CA THR A 21 3.80 -34.23 61.99
C THR A 21 4.87 -34.12 60.85
N ASN A 22 6.20 -33.91 60.98
CA ASN A 22 7.14 -33.28 61.93
C ASN A 22 8.50 -33.02 61.18
N ASP A 23 9.48 -32.37 61.84
CA ASP A 23 10.96 -32.54 61.89
C ASP A 23 11.76 -33.15 60.68
N ASP A 24 13.05 -32.83 60.42
CA ASP A 24 14.10 -32.28 61.31
C ASP A 24 15.33 -31.67 60.57
N LYS A 25 15.91 -30.57 61.13
CA LYS A 25 17.35 -30.12 61.09
C LYS A 25 18.07 -29.84 59.72
N ASN A 26 19.15 -29.04 59.62
CA ASN A 26 20.02 -28.38 60.62
C ASN A 26 20.72 -27.08 60.07
N ASP A 27 20.92 -26.07 60.93
CA ASP A 27 22.14 -25.22 61.16
C ASP A 27 22.96 -24.52 60.02
N ASN A 28 23.59 -23.33 60.19
CA ASN A 28 23.59 -22.32 61.27
C ASN A 28 24.13 -20.92 60.86
N GLU A 29 23.84 -19.90 61.70
CA GLU A 29 24.46 -18.57 61.97
C GLU A 29 25.21 -17.71 60.89
N GLY A 30 25.18 -16.36 60.92
CA GLY A 30 24.43 -15.43 61.79
C GLY A 30 24.97 -13.98 61.86
N LYS A 31 24.18 -13.09 62.50
CA LYS A 31 24.46 -11.69 62.96
C LYS A 31 24.64 -10.58 61.89
N LYS A 32 24.53 -9.28 62.21
CA LYS A 32 23.49 -8.45 62.90
C LYS A 32 24.02 -6.99 63.05
N ASP A 33 23.17 -5.99 62.78
CA ASP A 33 23.15 -4.60 63.34
C ASP A 33 24.45 -3.72 63.22
N GLY A 34 24.46 -2.37 63.22
CA GLY A 34 23.41 -1.36 63.09
C GLY A 34 23.88 0.09 63.44
N PHE A 35 23.56 1.08 62.59
CA PHE A 35 23.44 2.55 62.85
C PHE A 35 24.68 3.48 63.10
N LYS A 36 24.80 4.54 62.25
CA LYS A 36 25.04 6.02 62.44
C LYS A 36 25.73 6.60 63.73
N PRO A 37 26.32 7.85 63.75
CA PRO A 37 26.03 9.05 62.93
C PRO A 37 27.27 9.92 62.47
N ARG A 38 27.05 11.19 62.08
CA ARG A 38 28.03 12.21 61.60
C ARG A 38 28.41 13.25 62.68
N ARG A 39 29.61 13.89 62.57
CA ARG A 39 29.97 15.35 62.72
C ARG A 39 31.49 15.54 63.04
N ASP A 40 32.18 16.71 62.93
CA ASP A 40 31.79 18.10 62.59
C ASP A 40 32.97 18.99 62.09
N THR A 41 32.68 20.05 61.30
CA THR A 41 33.46 21.34 61.07
C THR A 41 34.94 21.28 60.57
N VAL A 42 35.65 22.33 60.08
CA VAL A 42 35.63 23.81 60.28
C VAL A 42 35.93 24.62 58.96
N CYS A 43 35.55 25.92 58.98
CA CYS A 43 35.89 27.12 58.15
C CYS A 43 37.36 27.25 57.65
N LYS A 44 37.83 28.15 56.74
CA LYS A 44 37.37 29.36 55.95
C LYS A 44 38.52 29.74 54.94
N GLU A 45 38.58 30.73 54.00
CA GLU A 45 37.71 31.71 53.29
C GLU A 45 38.49 32.31 52.06
N VAL A 46 38.10 33.49 51.54
CA VAL A 46 38.81 34.44 50.62
C VAL A 46 38.68 34.19 49.10
N MET A 47 38.59 35.29 48.31
CA MET A 47 38.37 35.33 46.86
C MET A 47 39.57 35.85 46.05
N ALA A 48 39.80 35.32 44.84
CA ALA A 48 40.44 36.02 43.71
C ALA A 48 40.10 35.36 42.35
N LYS A 49 40.14 36.14 41.26
CA LYS A 49 40.18 35.72 39.83
C LYS A 49 41.60 36.03 39.28
N PRO A 50 42.02 35.69 38.02
CA PRO A 50 41.31 35.01 36.92
C PRO A 50 42.06 33.86 36.17
N VAL A 51 41.30 33.06 35.43
CA VAL A 51 41.58 32.37 34.13
C VAL A 51 43.04 32.03 33.74
N LYS A 52 43.35 30.72 33.58
CA LYS A 52 43.81 30.04 32.33
C LYS A 52 44.43 28.66 32.60
N ASN A 53 43.70 27.57 32.32
CA ASN A 53 44.19 26.55 31.38
C ASN A 53 43.02 25.66 30.90
N ILE A 54 42.96 25.34 29.60
CA ILE A 54 41.92 24.47 28.99
C ILE A 54 42.43 23.01 28.87
N ALA A 55 43.71 22.77 29.14
CA ALA A 55 44.37 21.47 28.99
C ALA A 55 43.79 20.32 29.84
N SER A 56 43.08 20.59 30.94
CA SER A 56 42.52 19.55 31.82
C SER A 56 41.18 18.97 31.37
N LEU A 57 40.52 19.55 30.35
CA LEU A 57 39.25 19.04 29.82
C LEU A 57 39.42 17.92 28.76
N PHE A 58 40.66 17.61 28.34
CA PHE A 58 40.94 16.62 27.30
C PHE A 58 41.46 15.26 27.84
N GLN A 59 41.08 14.89 29.06
CA GLN A 59 41.36 13.55 29.63
C GLN A 59 40.08 12.80 30.03
N SER A 60 39.29 12.40 29.04
CA SER A 60 38.18 11.45 29.18
C SER A 60 38.46 10.16 28.39
N LYS A 61 38.64 9.04 29.11
CA LYS A 61 38.59 7.62 28.68
C LYS A 61 38.95 7.33 27.21
N ARG A 62 40.20 6.91 26.96
CA ARG A 62 40.62 6.21 25.71
C ARG A 62 40.77 4.69 25.93
N GLU A 63 39.65 4.02 26.14
CA GLU A 63 39.52 2.54 26.12
C GLU A 63 38.13 2.19 25.55
N SER A 64 37.94 1.23 24.65
CA SER A 64 38.92 0.43 23.89
C SER A 64 38.28 -0.04 22.57
N PHE A 65 38.61 0.61 21.45
CA PHE A 65 38.10 0.21 20.14
C PHE A 65 38.76 -1.11 19.69
N VAL A 66 37.96 -2.10 19.30
CA VAL A 66 38.48 -3.40 18.81
C VAL A 66 38.93 -3.30 17.34
N ALA A 67 38.38 -2.35 16.59
CA ALA A 67 38.74 -2.03 15.21
C ALA A 67 38.67 -0.52 14.95
N VAL A 68 39.36 -0.07 13.89
CA VAL A 68 39.38 1.32 13.41
C VAL A 68 38.99 1.33 11.93
N ALA A 69 38.10 2.25 11.53
CA ALA A 69 37.57 2.34 10.18
C ALA A 69 37.69 3.75 9.57
N ALA A 70 37.76 3.80 8.24
CA ALA A 70 37.75 4.99 7.40
C ALA A 70 36.85 4.75 6.16
N ILE A 71 36.33 5.81 5.55
CA ILE A 71 35.37 5.73 4.44
C ILE A 71 35.69 6.83 3.41
N ASP A 72 35.81 6.46 2.13
CA ASP A 72 35.92 7.38 0.99
C ASP A 72 34.64 7.32 0.14
N PHE A 73 34.20 8.48 -0.36
CA PHE A 73 33.01 8.68 -1.17
C PHE A 73 33.29 9.57 -2.40
N GLY A 74 34.43 9.33 -3.06
CA GLY A 74 34.72 9.90 -4.37
C GLY A 74 33.63 9.60 -5.41
N THR A 75 33.47 10.49 -6.40
CA THR A 75 32.48 10.41 -7.50
C THR A 75 32.74 9.29 -8.53
N THR A 76 33.48 8.25 -8.12
CA THR A 76 34.16 7.28 -8.98
C THR A 76 34.49 5.98 -8.23
N TYR A 77 34.92 6.08 -6.98
CA TYR A 77 35.03 4.95 -6.06
C TYR A 77 34.40 5.36 -4.73
N SER A 78 33.65 4.45 -4.13
CA SER A 78 33.03 4.64 -2.81
C SER A 78 33.21 3.34 -2.05
N GLY A 79 33.81 3.42 -0.87
CA GLY A 79 34.20 2.24 -0.11
C GLY A 79 34.62 2.58 1.31
N CYS A 80 34.44 1.62 2.20
CA CYS A 80 35.01 1.63 3.54
C CYS A 80 36.35 0.87 3.56
N ALA A 81 37.10 1.06 4.64
CA ALA A 81 38.34 0.37 4.92
C ALA A 81 38.53 0.30 6.44
N PHE A 82 38.84 -0.86 7.01
CA PHE A 82 39.03 -1.00 8.46
C PHE A 82 40.05 -2.11 8.81
N SER A 83 40.59 -2.08 10.03
CA SER A 83 41.45 -3.13 10.60
C SER A 83 41.21 -3.28 12.10
N THR A 84 41.54 -4.45 12.67
CA THR A 84 41.45 -4.67 14.13
C THR A 84 42.72 -4.23 14.86
N VAL A 85 42.59 -4.01 16.17
CA VAL A 85 43.73 -3.76 17.06
C VAL A 85 44.69 -4.97 17.15
N GLN A 86 44.25 -6.18 16.79
CA GLN A 86 45.14 -7.33 16.69
C GLN A 86 45.98 -7.28 15.42
N ASP A 87 45.37 -7.00 14.25
CA ASP A 87 46.05 -6.89 12.97
C ASP A 87 47.16 -5.81 13.00
N PHE A 88 46.85 -4.66 13.63
CA PHE A 88 47.78 -3.55 13.83
C PHE A 88 48.94 -3.88 14.78
N LYS A 89 48.79 -4.87 15.66
CA LYS A 89 49.84 -5.26 16.63
C LYS A 89 50.76 -6.38 16.13
N THR A 90 50.28 -7.24 15.24
CA THR A 90 51.07 -8.36 14.71
C THR A 90 51.95 -7.96 13.53
N ASN A 91 51.45 -7.15 12.61
CA ASN A 91 52.20 -6.69 11.45
C ASN A 91 52.84 -5.32 11.70
N LYS A 92 54.16 -5.29 11.92
CA LYS A 92 54.94 -4.05 12.00
C LYS A 92 55.10 -3.41 10.61
N LEU A 93 54.12 -2.59 10.23
CA LEU A 93 54.11 -1.62 9.12
C LEU A 93 55.34 -1.68 8.19
N THR A 94 55.25 -2.53 7.16
CA THR A 94 56.05 -2.38 5.94
C THR A 94 55.11 -2.09 4.78
N GLN A 95 55.53 -1.28 3.81
CA GLN A 95 54.66 -0.74 2.75
C GLN A 95 54.01 -1.80 1.82
N ARG A 96 54.32 -3.09 1.99
CA ARG A 96 53.68 -4.18 1.23
C ARG A 96 52.53 -4.86 1.99
N ASP A 97 52.45 -4.70 3.30
CA ASP A 97 51.44 -5.39 4.13
C ASP A 97 50.14 -4.58 4.30
N GLU A 98 50.19 -3.26 4.08
CA GLU A 98 49.08 -2.34 4.35
C GLU A 98 47.82 -2.67 3.52
N ALA A 99 47.97 -3.01 2.24
CA ALA A 99 46.86 -3.37 1.36
C ALA A 99 46.04 -4.58 1.89
N ASN A 100 46.70 -5.51 2.58
CA ASN A 100 46.07 -6.71 3.14
C ASN A 100 45.34 -6.44 4.48
N MET A 101 45.41 -5.24 5.06
CA MET A 101 44.67 -4.91 6.29
C MET A 101 43.24 -4.46 6.02
N TRP A 102 43.00 -3.73 4.93
CA TRP A 102 41.72 -3.07 4.59
C TRP A 102 40.65 -4.01 3.98
N TYR A 103 39.49 -3.47 3.60
CA TYR A 103 38.32 -4.23 3.12
C TYR A 103 37.61 -3.49 1.96
N TYR A 104 38.02 -3.72 0.72
CA TYR A 104 37.57 -2.91 -0.42
C TYR A 104 36.30 -3.46 -1.10
N PHE A 105 35.12 -3.15 -0.55
CA PHE A 105 33.83 -3.49 -1.18
C PHE A 105 33.57 -2.61 -2.41
N ASP A 106 33.32 -3.21 -3.58
CA ASP A 106 32.91 -2.50 -4.80
C ASP A 106 31.49 -2.86 -5.23
N ARG A 107 30.75 -1.87 -5.75
CA ARG A 107 29.43 -2.04 -6.40
C ARG A 107 28.37 -2.82 -5.61
N PHE A 108 28.52 -2.93 -4.29
CA PHE A 108 27.76 -3.86 -3.43
C PHE A 108 26.23 -3.65 -3.48
N LYS A 109 25.75 -2.43 -3.79
CA LYS A 109 24.35 -2.14 -4.14
C LYS A 109 23.75 -3.11 -5.18
N MET A 110 24.56 -3.62 -6.12
CA MET A 110 24.11 -4.57 -7.14
C MET A 110 23.81 -5.98 -6.60
N GLN A 111 24.24 -6.33 -5.39
CA GLN A 111 23.92 -7.64 -4.82
C GLN A 111 22.45 -7.71 -4.38
N LEU A 112 21.87 -6.59 -3.92
CA LEU A 112 20.43 -6.49 -3.61
C LEU A 112 19.53 -6.63 -4.85
N TYR A 113 20.07 -6.38 -6.05
CA TYR A 113 19.39 -6.62 -7.33
C TYR A 113 19.58 -8.05 -7.87
N ARG A 114 20.63 -8.76 -7.44
CA ARG A 114 21.02 -10.08 -7.98
C ARG A 114 20.58 -11.26 -7.11
N ALA A 115 20.38 -11.04 -5.82
CA ALA A 115 19.91 -12.08 -4.92
C ALA A 115 18.46 -12.44 -5.24
N LYS A 116 18.17 -13.73 -5.48
CA LYS A 116 16.79 -14.25 -5.54
C LYS A 116 16.06 -14.09 -4.20
N GLU A 117 16.81 -14.19 -3.10
CA GLU A 117 16.32 -14.12 -1.73
C GLU A 117 17.36 -13.37 -0.87
N LEU A 118 16.93 -12.38 -0.09
CA LEU A 118 17.80 -11.59 0.78
C LEU A 118 17.67 -12.01 2.24
N LYS A 119 18.81 -12.38 2.85
CA LYS A 119 18.91 -12.84 4.25
C LYS A 119 19.72 -11.87 5.09
N SER A 120 19.36 -11.72 6.37
CA SER A 120 19.98 -10.77 7.30
C SER A 120 21.41 -11.15 7.71
N ASP A 121 21.83 -12.38 7.42
CA ASP A 121 23.19 -12.92 7.59
C ASP A 121 24.03 -12.90 6.30
N MET A 122 23.45 -12.51 5.15
CA MET A 122 24.12 -12.41 3.85
C MET A 122 25.49 -11.74 3.97
N VAL A 123 26.53 -12.37 3.42
CA VAL A 123 27.89 -11.83 3.39
C VAL A 123 28.23 -11.23 2.02
N LEU A 124 28.90 -10.09 2.04
CA LEU A 124 29.64 -9.55 0.91
C LEU A 124 31.09 -10.04 0.98
N MET A 125 31.68 -10.28 -0.20
CA MET A 125 33.12 -10.46 -0.36
C MET A 125 33.72 -9.14 -0.88
N GLU A 126 34.86 -8.72 -0.33
CA GLU A 126 35.61 -7.56 -0.79
C GLU A 126 36.70 -7.93 -1.82
N MET A 127 37.33 -6.94 -2.45
CA MET A 127 38.20 -7.17 -3.60
C MET A 127 39.45 -8.03 -3.33
N GLY A 128 39.96 -8.08 -2.09
CA GLY A 128 41.02 -8.98 -1.62
C GLY A 128 40.56 -10.37 -1.16
N GLY A 129 39.25 -10.65 -1.13
CA GLY A 129 38.67 -11.95 -0.80
C GLY A 129 38.17 -12.13 0.64
N LYS A 130 38.30 -11.14 1.52
CA LYS A 130 37.69 -11.17 2.87
C LYS A 130 36.17 -11.01 2.79
N THR A 131 35.46 -11.27 3.89
CA THR A 131 34.00 -11.14 3.96
C THR A 131 33.50 -10.30 5.14
N MET A 132 32.33 -9.67 4.98
CA MET A 132 31.58 -8.98 6.03
C MET A 132 30.08 -9.17 5.78
N LYS A 133 29.24 -9.15 6.83
CA LYS A 133 27.78 -9.11 6.67
C LYS A 133 27.36 -7.87 5.87
N ALA A 134 26.61 -8.08 4.80
CA ALA A 134 26.10 -7.03 3.91
C ALA A 134 25.40 -5.91 4.70
N MET A 135 24.55 -6.30 5.65
CA MET A 135 23.78 -5.38 6.49
C MET A 135 24.67 -4.39 7.28
N LEU A 136 25.90 -4.77 7.66
CA LEU A 136 26.86 -3.86 8.30
C LEU A 136 27.48 -2.88 7.30
N VAL A 137 27.86 -3.35 6.11
CA VAL A 137 28.43 -2.48 5.05
C VAL A 137 27.44 -1.39 4.64
N PHE A 138 26.16 -1.75 4.45
CA PHE A 138 25.13 -0.75 4.16
C PHE A 138 24.87 0.20 5.34
N ALA A 139 24.78 -0.31 6.58
CA ALA A 139 24.56 0.51 7.77
C ALA A 139 25.68 1.54 7.97
N PHE A 140 26.96 1.12 7.96
CA PHE A 140 28.10 2.03 8.12
C PHE A 140 28.18 3.09 7.01
N CYS A 141 27.77 2.76 5.77
CA CYS A 141 27.69 3.75 4.69
C CYS A 141 26.57 4.79 4.93
N ILE A 142 25.41 4.38 5.46
CA ILE A 142 24.31 5.30 5.78
C ILE A 142 24.66 6.16 6.99
N GLU A 143 25.24 5.55 8.04
CA GLU A 143 25.68 6.21 9.28
C GLU A 143 26.69 7.32 8.98
N TYR A 144 27.71 7.02 8.18
CA TYR A 144 28.69 8.02 7.75
C TYR A 144 28.06 9.18 6.96
N ILE A 145 27.13 8.89 6.04
CA ILE A 145 26.46 9.96 5.28
C ILE A 145 25.57 10.80 6.21
N LYS A 146 24.84 10.16 7.14
CA LYS A 146 24.00 10.79 8.16
C LYS A 146 24.84 11.74 9.02
N ASP A 147 25.95 11.26 9.58
CA ASP A 147 26.86 12.05 10.41
C ASP A 147 27.46 13.25 9.63
N ARG A 148 27.88 13.07 8.37
CA ARG A 148 28.40 14.15 7.51
C ARG A 148 27.34 15.18 7.11
N VAL A 149 26.06 14.82 7.16
CA VAL A 149 24.93 15.75 6.97
C VAL A 149 24.63 16.47 8.28
N LEU A 150 24.53 15.77 9.41
CA LEU A 150 24.32 16.36 10.73
C LEU A 150 25.41 17.38 11.09
N GLU A 151 26.70 17.04 10.90
CA GLU A 151 27.82 17.97 11.06
C GLU A 151 27.63 19.32 10.33
N ARG A 152 26.96 19.31 9.17
CA ARG A 152 26.68 20.51 8.36
C ARG A 152 25.38 21.19 8.77
N LEU A 153 24.37 20.44 9.21
CA LEU A 153 23.12 21.00 9.71
C LEU A 153 23.34 21.71 11.06
N HIS A 154 24.09 21.11 11.98
CA HIS A 154 24.53 21.75 13.25
C HIS A 154 25.45 22.97 13.05
N GLN A 155 26.04 23.14 11.86
CA GLN A 155 26.77 24.37 11.47
C GLN A 155 25.89 25.45 10.84
N ALA A 156 24.65 25.11 10.45
CA ALA A 156 23.73 25.98 9.73
C ALA A 156 22.44 26.32 10.51
N ILE A 157 22.13 25.52 11.54
CA ILE A 157 20.91 25.59 12.35
C ILE A 157 21.30 25.41 13.82
N ASP A 158 21.16 26.48 14.61
CA ASP A 158 21.33 26.40 16.07
C ASP A 158 20.23 25.52 16.70
N SER A 159 20.62 24.69 17.67
CA SER A 159 19.71 23.86 18.50
C SER A 159 18.83 22.85 17.74
N LEU A 160 19.34 22.28 16.65
CA LEU A 160 18.75 21.13 15.94
C LEU A 160 18.98 19.81 16.70
N ASP A 161 17.93 18.99 16.89
CA ASP A 161 18.05 17.58 17.31
C ASP A 161 18.21 16.64 16.09
N ASP A 162 18.86 15.48 16.26
CA ASP A 162 18.96 14.47 15.21
C ASP A 162 17.56 13.94 14.82
N ASP A 163 16.62 13.90 15.77
CA ASP A 163 15.22 13.48 15.57
C ASP A 163 14.34 14.54 14.89
N ASP A 164 14.81 15.79 14.73
CA ASP A 164 14.13 16.81 13.90
C ASP A 164 14.36 16.57 12.39
N VAL A 165 15.36 15.77 12.02
CA VAL A 165 15.77 15.57 10.63
C VAL A 165 14.97 14.46 9.96
N ARG A 166 14.17 14.80 8.95
CA ARG A 166 13.58 13.81 8.03
C ARG A 166 14.62 13.35 7.01
N TRP A 167 14.88 12.05 6.99
CA TRP A 167 15.79 11.39 6.07
C TRP A 167 15.02 10.80 4.88
N VAL A 168 15.42 11.17 3.66
CA VAL A 168 14.87 10.59 2.43
C VAL A 168 15.95 9.74 1.76
N LEU A 169 15.75 8.43 1.75
CA LEU A 169 16.70 7.47 1.20
C LEU A 169 16.22 6.96 -0.17
N THR A 170 17.00 7.22 -1.21
CA THR A 170 16.63 6.91 -2.59
C THR A 170 16.97 5.47 -2.97
N VAL A 171 16.01 4.74 -3.54
CA VAL A 171 16.17 3.36 -4.01
C VAL A 171 15.73 3.20 -5.48
N PRO A 172 16.35 2.30 -6.27
CA PRO A 172 15.95 2.08 -7.66
C PRO A 172 14.49 1.60 -7.76
N ALA A 173 13.74 2.14 -8.71
CA ALA A 173 12.33 1.81 -8.89
C ALA A 173 12.10 0.33 -9.25
N ILE A 174 13.07 -0.35 -9.88
CA ILE A 174 12.95 -1.78 -10.25
C ILE A 174 13.17 -2.76 -9.08
N TRP A 175 13.59 -2.30 -7.90
CA TRP A 175 13.91 -3.19 -6.77
C TRP A 175 12.71 -3.95 -6.18
N SER A 176 13.00 -5.12 -5.61
CA SER A 176 12.06 -5.96 -4.87
C SER A 176 11.77 -5.40 -3.48
N ASP A 177 10.70 -5.88 -2.85
CA ASP A 177 10.30 -5.42 -1.51
C ASP A 177 11.29 -5.87 -0.44
N GLN A 178 11.90 -7.06 -0.59
CA GLN A 178 13.02 -7.49 0.25
C GLN A 178 14.21 -6.52 0.17
N ALA A 179 14.54 -6.01 -1.02
CA ALA A 179 15.64 -5.04 -1.18
C ALA A 179 15.30 -3.67 -0.59
N ARG A 180 14.04 -3.25 -0.62
CA ARG A 180 13.55 -2.04 0.06
C ARG A 180 13.59 -2.19 1.60
N GLN A 181 13.08 -3.30 2.12
CA GLN A 181 13.13 -3.66 3.55
C GLN A 181 14.58 -3.71 4.06
N PHE A 182 15.50 -4.28 3.29
CA PHE A 182 16.93 -4.35 3.64
C PHE A 182 17.54 -2.95 3.85
N MET A 183 17.16 -1.96 3.02
CA MET A 183 17.64 -0.57 3.19
C MET A 183 17.07 0.10 4.44
N ILE A 184 15.82 -0.21 4.80
CA ILE A 184 15.17 0.30 6.02
C ILE A 184 15.87 -0.26 7.27
N GLU A 185 16.19 -1.56 7.29
CA GLU A 185 16.96 -2.18 8.36
C GLU A 185 18.39 -1.65 8.46
N ALA A 186 19.04 -1.36 7.33
CA ALA A 186 20.36 -0.74 7.29
C ALA A 186 20.32 0.71 7.84
N ALA A 187 19.30 1.49 7.48
CA ALA A 187 19.11 2.85 8.00
C ALA A 187 18.78 2.87 9.50
N ALA A 188 17.93 1.95 9.96
CA ALA A 188 17.66 1.76 11.39
C ALA A 188 18.93 1.40 12.18
N LYS A 189 19.82 0.58 11.61
CA LYS A 189 21.14 0.26 12.20
C LYS A 189 22.14 1.42 12.17
N ALA A 190 21.97 2.36 11.25
CA ALA A 190 22.72 3.63 11.20
C ALA A 190 22.21 4.70 12.18
N GLY A 191 21.21 4.35 13.01
CA GLY A 191 20.59 5.27 13.98
C GLY A 191 19.53 6.19 13.39
N ILE A 192 19.03 5.94 12.18
CA ILE A 192 17.90 6.70 11.63
C ILE A 192 16.59 6.08 12.13
N GLY A 193 15.82 6.84 12.92
CA GLY A 193 14.51 6.41 13.41
C GLY A 193 13.54 6.09 12.26
N ARG A 194 12.82 4.96 12.35
CA ARG A 194 11.92 4.47 11.27
C ARG A 194 10.89 5.52 10.84
N ASP A 195 10.35 6.24 11.82
CA ASP A 195 9.36 7.31 11.66
C ASP A 195 9.90 8.59 10.99
N ASN A 196 11.22 8.74 10.94
CA ASN A 196 11.93 9.84 10.31
C ASN A 196 12.53 9.45 8.95
N LEU A 197 12.29 8.21 8.48
CA LEU A 197 12.80 7.66 7.23
C LEU A 197 11.70 7.46 6.18
N THR A 198 11.75 8.25 5.11
CA THR A 198 10.98 8.02 3.87
C THR A 198 11.86 7.31 2.84
N LEU A 199 11.34 6.28 2.18
CA LEU A 199 11.95 5.76 0.94
C LEU A 199 11.38 6.51 -0.27
N ALA A 200 12.25 7.00 -1.14
CA ALA A 200 11.88 7.60 -2.42
C ALA A 200 12.38 6.74 -3.58
N LEU A 201 11.59 6.56 -4.64
CA LEU A 201 12.12 5.92 -5.84
C LEU A 201 13.00 6.91 -6.61
N GLU A 202 14.14 6.45 -7.11
CA GLU A 202 15.13 7.27 -7.83
C GLU A 202 14.50 8.12 -8.98
N PRO A 203 13.67 7.56 -9.90
CA PRO A 203 13.00 8.35 -10.93
C PRO A 203 11.90 9.30 -10.41
N GLU A 204 11.37 9.12 -9.19
CA GLU A 204 10.39 10.04 -8.61
C GLU A 204 11.05 11.32 -8.11
N GLY A 205 12.21 11.20 -7.47
CA GLY A 205 13.06 12.35 -7.18
C GLY A 205 13.36 13.13 -8.47
N ALA A 206 13.78 12.42 -9.52
CA ALA A 206 14.04 13.04 -10.81
C ALA A 206 12.83 13.78 -11.40
N ALA A 207 11.65 13.17 -11.40
CA ALA A 207 10.41 13.79 -11.85
C ALA A 207 10.09 15.06 -11.03
N MET A 208 10.14 14.98 -9.70
CA MET A 208 9.78 16.09 -8.80
C MET A 208 10.74 17.28 -8.93
N TYR A 209 12.04 17.05 -9.09
CA TYR A 209 12.99 18.13 -9.33
C TYR A 209 12.78 18.81 -10.69
N CYS A 210 12.51 18.03 -11.75
CA CYS A 210 12.25 18.60 -13.07
C CYS A 210 10.91 19.36 -13.13
N ARG A 211 9.88 18.92 -12.38
CA ARG A 211 8.65 19.69 -12.16
C ARG A 211 8.93 21.01 -11.41
N TYR A 212 9.75 20.98 -10.36
CA TYR A 212 10.14 22.19 -9.61
C TYR A 212 10.87 23.21 -10.49
N LEU A 213 11.82 22.77 -11.32
CA LEU A 213 12.52 23.66 -12.27
C LEU A 213 11.58 24.29 -13.30
N ALA A 214 10.52 23.60 -13.73
CA ALA A 214 9.52 24.17 -14.63
C ALA A 214 8.80 25.38 -13.99
N VAL A 215 8.41 25.23 -12.73
CA VAL A 215 7.68 26.26 -11.96
C VAL A 215 8.59 27.45 -11.61
N ASP A 216 9.81 27.20 -11.11
CA ASP A 216 10.75 28.27 -10.72
C ASP A 216 11.15 29.15 -11.92
N ASN A 217 11.43 28.56 -13.09
CA ASN A 217 11.75 29.33 -14.29
C ASN A 217 10.55 30.14 -14.82
N LYS A 218 9.33 29.60 -14.75
CA LYS A 218 8.08 30.31 -15.08
C LYS A 218 7.90 31.54 -14.18
N ASN A 219 8.09 31.38 -12.87
CA ASN A 219 7.97 32.46 -11.89
C ASN A 219 9.08 33.52 -12.02
N ARG A 220 10.28 33.15 -12.49
CA ARG A 220 11.40 34.08 -12.74
C ARG A 220 11.40 34.71 -14.15
N GLY A 221 10.37 34.48 -14.95
CA GLY A 221 10.28 35.02 -16.32
C GLY A 221 11.37 34.50 -17.28
N ARG A 222 12.05 33.40 -16.94
CA ARG A 222 13.10 32.81 -17.78
C ARG A 222 12.50 31.74 -18.68
N GLY A 223 12.59 31.96 -19.99
CA GLY A 223 12.31 30.93 -20.99
C GLY A 223 13.27 29.76 -20.82
N SER A 224 12.80 28.67 -20.21
CA SER A 224 13.55 27.43 -20.05
C SER A 224 12.91 26.32 -20.88
N GLU A 225 13.72 25.39 -21.37
CA GLU A 225 13.25 24.20 -22.08
C GLU A 225 12.38 23.29 -21.20
N LEU A 226 12.35 23.50 -19.88
CA LEU A 226 11.62 22.70 -18.90
C LEU A 226 10.13 23.07 -18.70
N GLN A 227 9.56 23.98 -19.50
CA GLN A 227 8.14 24.42 -19.42
C GLN A 227 7.05 23.32 -19.54
N THR A 228 7.41 22.04 -19.72
CA THR A 228 6.51 21.00 -20.27
C THR A 228 5.55 20.33 -19.30
N PHE A 229 5.71 20.48 -17.99
CA PHE A 229 4.89 19.77 -17.00
C PHE A 229 3.60 20.56 -16.68
N GLN A 230 2.70 20.60 -17.67
CA GLN A 230 1.32 21.05 -17.51
C GLN A 230 0.44 19.94 -16.89
N ASP A 231 -0.70 20.32 -16.36
CA ASP A 231 -1.71 19.40 -15.82
C ASP A 231 -2.12 18.36 -16.88
N ASN A 232 -2.20 17.10 -16.46
CA ASN A 232 -2.44 15.90 -17.27
C ASN A 232 -1.33 15.56 -18.28
N ALA A 233 -0.17 16.23 -18.25
CA ALA A 233 0.96 15.87 -19.12
C ALA A 233 1.57 14.52 -18.69
N GLN A 234 1.62 13.57 -19.63
CA GLN A 234 2.31 12.29 -19.45
C GLN A 234 3.75 12.35 -19.98
N PHE A 235 4.66 11.73 -19.24
CA PHE A 235 6.10 11.71 -19.50
C PHE A 235 6.74 10.40 -19.03
N MET A 236 7.87 10.07 -19.64
CA MET A 236 8.73 8.95 -19.24
C MET A 236 9.98 9.48 -18.54
N VAL A 237 10.37 8.88 -17.42
CA VAL A 237 11.69 9.07 -16.80
C VAL A 237 12.56 7.88 -17.18
N VAL A 238 13.78 8.15 -17.64
CA VAL A 238 14.81 7.15 -17.92
C VAL A 238 16.02 7.49 -17.05
N ASP A 239 16.11 6.84 -15.89
CA ASP A 239 17.27 6.97 -15.00
C ASP A 239 18.39 6.04 -15.47
N LEU A 240 19.37 6.64 -16.14
CA LEU A 240 20.59 5.99 -16.58
C LEU A 240 21.60 5.99 -15.43
N GLY A 241 21.36 5.10 -14.48
CA GLY A 241 22.18 4.89 -13.31
C GLY A 241 23.57 4.28 -13.61
N GLY A 242 24.38 4.22 -12.55
CA GLY A 242 25.66 3.51 -12.61
C GLY A 242 25.49 1.99 -12.59
N GLY A 243 24.58 1.47 -11.78
CA GLY A 243 24.35 0.03 -11.60
C GLY A 243 23.21 -0.51 -12.45
N THR A 244 22.01 0.01 -12.22
CA THR A 244 20.79 -0.26 -12.97
C THR A 244 20.51 0.86 -13.97
N ILE A 245 19.52 0.62 -14.83
CA ILE A 245 18.76 1.65 -15.54
C ILE A 245 17.30 1.41 -15.17
N ASP A 246 16.61 2.46 -14.76
CA ASP A 246 15.26 2.42 -14.19
C ASP A 246 14.34 3.34 -15.00
N ILE A 247 13.20 2.82 -15.46
CA ILE A 247 12.29 3.50 -16.39
C ILE A 247 10.87 3.48 -15.84
N THR A 248 10.26 4.65 -15.68
CA THR A 248 8.87 4.83 -15.25
C THR A 248 8.09 5.71 -16.23
N VAL A 249 6.77 5.55 -16.25
CA VAL A 249 5.86 6.45 -16.99
C VAL A 249 4.87 7.05 -15.99
N SER A 250 4.75 8.38 -16.00
CA SER A 250 3.98 9.14 -15.02
C SER A 250 3.16 10.25 -15.65
N GLU A 251 2.09 10.63 -14.97
CA GLU A 251 1.19 11.73 -15.31
C GLU A 251 1.24 12.77 -14.19
N VAL A 252 1.31 14.06 -14.54
CA VAL A 252 1.17 15.15 -13.58
C VAL A 252 -0.31 15.48 -13.40
N LEU A 253 -0.86 15.30 -12.21
CA LEU A 253 -2.24 15.68 -11.92
C LEU A 253 -2.39 17.18 -11.71
N SER A 254 -3.61 17.72 -11.81
CA SER A 254 -3.91 19.13 -11.54
C SER A 254 -3.71 19.55 -10.07
N THR A 255 -3.65 18.58 -9.15
CA THR A 255 -3.18 18.79 -7.76
C THR A 255 -1.65 19.00 -7.67
N GLY A 256 -0.92 18.77 -8.77
CA GLY A 256 0.54 18.76 -8.82
C GLY A 256 1.19 17.48 -8.29
N GLN A 257 0.41 16.50 -7.85
CA GLN A 257 0.90 15.18 -7.46
C GLN A 257 1.20 14.32 -8.71
N LEU A 258 2.00 13.27 -8.56
CA LEU A 258 2.27 12.31 -9.62
C LEU A 258 1.37 11.08 -9.51
N LYS A 259 1.03 10.51 -10.67
CA LYS A 259 0.24 9.29 -10.88
C LYS A 259 1.06 8.31 -11.73
N GLU A 260 1.18 7.06 -11.31
CA GLU A 260 1.92 6.04 -12.07
C GLU A 260 1.04 5.53 -13.23
N ILE A 261 1.58 5.50 -14.45
CA ILE A 261 0.83 5.10 -15.65
C ILE A 261 1.24 3.71 -16.14
N TYR A 262 2.51 3.34 -15.97
CA TYR A 262 3.02 2.02 -16.29
C TYR A 262 4.05 1.59 -15.25
N ASN A 263 3.99 0.31 -14.86
CA ASN A 263 4.92 -0.30 -13.89
C ASN A 263 6.38 0.04 -14.20
N ALA A 264 7.16 0.37 -13.16
CA ALA A 264 8.60 0.55 -13.29
C ALA A 264 9.31 -0.68 -13.92
N THR A 265 10.08 -0.45 -14.98
CA THR A 265 10.87 -1.49 -15.68
C THR A 265 12.33 -1.07 -15.85
N GLY A 266 13.23 -1.99 -16.21
CA GLY A 266 14.65 -1.68 -16.33
C GLY A 266 15.57 -2.89 -16.27
N GLY A 267 16.86 -2.65 -16.05
CA GLY A 267 17.86 -3.73 -15.99
C GLY A 267 19.30 -3.28 -15.74
N PRO A 268 20.26 -4.21 -15.63
CA PRO A 268 21.64 -3.94 -15.21
C PRO A 268 22.54 -3.44 -16.35
N TRP A 269 22.03 -2.54 -17.19
CA TRP A 269 22.68 -2.08 -18.43
C TRP A 269 23.40 -0.72 -18.28
N GLY A 270 23.47 -0.18 -17.06
CA GLY A 270 24.00 1.15 -16.73
C GLY A 270 25.52 1.29 -16.84
N GLY A 271 26.06 2.39 -16.32
CA GLY A 271 27.48 2.77 -16.50
C GLY A 271 28.53 1.73 -16.06
N ASN A 272 28.18 0.77 -15.19
CA ASN A 272 29.03 -0.35 -14.76
C ASN A 272 29.04 -1.52 -15.76
N TYR A 273 28.03 -1.66 -16.62
CA TYR A 273 28.07 -2.60 -17.74
C TYR A 273 29.23 -2.23 -18.68
N ILE A 274 29.32 -0.95 -19.05
CA ILE A 274 30.41 -0.39 -19.85
C ILE A 274 31.78 -0.64 -19.19
N ASN A 275 31.93 -0.38 -17.89
CA ASN A 275 33.16 -0.67 -17.15
C ASN A 275 33.58 -2.14 -17.31
N SER A 276 32.62 -3.05 -17.16
CA SER A 276 32.85 -4.49 -17.24
C SER A 276 33.21 -4.94 -18.67
N GLN A 277 32.61 -4.33 -19.69
CA GLN A 277 33.00 -4.57 -21.09
C GLN A 277 34.39 -4.03 -21.43
N ILE A 278 34.78 -2.86 -20.92
CA ILE A 278 36.15 -2.34 -21.11
C ILE A 278 37.16 -3.27 -20.44
N LEU A 279 36.93 -3.71 -19.21
CA LEU A 279 37.79 -4.66 -18.51
C LEU A 279 37.88 -6.01 -19.25
N LYS A 280 36.78 -6.51 -19.84
CA LYS A 280 36.81 -7.72 -20.68
C LYS A 280 37.62 -7.52 -21.97
N ASN A 281 37.43 -6.40 -22.68
CA ASN A 281 38.21 -6.09 -23.88
C ASN A 281 39.71 -5.94 -23.55
N LEU A 282 40.05 -5.39 -22.37
CA LEU A 282 41.43 -5.38 -21.88
C LEU A 282 41.95 -6.79 -21.56
N GLN A 283 41.15 -7.67 -20.96
CA GLN A 283 41.55 -9.06 -20.68
C GLN A 283 41.92 -9.83 -21.95
N GLU A 284 41.20 -9.61 -23.06
CA GLU A 284 41.48 -10.20 -24.38
C GLU A 284 42.76 -9.62 -25.04
N VAL A 285 43.27 -8.49 -24.54
CA VAL A 285 44.42 -7.75 -25.09
C VAL A 285 45.69 -7.90 -24.25
N ILE A 286 45.56 -8.05 -22.92
CA ILE A 286 46.69 -8.10 -21.98
C ILE A 286 46.80 -9.41 -21.21
N GLY A 287 45.80 -10.29 -21.31
CA GLY A 287 45.78 -11.59 -20.64
C GLY A 287 45.09 -11.55 -19.27
N TRP A 288 44.44 -12.66 -18.90
CA TRP A 288 43.76 -12.79 -17.60
C TRP A 288 44.76 -12.86 -16.45
N ASP A 289 45.85 -13.63 -16.60
CA ASP A 289 46.86 -13.78 -15.54
C ASP A 289 47.52 -12.44 -15.19
N VAL A 290 47.81 -11.60 -16.19
CA VAL A 290 48.37 -10.25 -16.01
C VAL A 290 47.38 -9.33 -15.28
N LEU A 291 46.09 -9.33 -15.64
CA LEU A 291 45.06 -8.56 -14.91
C LEU A 291 44.84 -9.07 -13.49
N LYS A 292 44.82 -10.39 -13.30
CA LYS A 292 44.67 -11.03 -12.00
C LYS A 292 45.85 -10.71 -11.09
N LYS A 293 47.08 -10.80 -11.63
CA LYS A 293 48.31 -10.41 -10.96
C LYS A 293 48.26 -8.95 -10.55
N PHE A 294 47.94 -8.05 -11.49
CA PHE A 294 47.81 -6.61 -11.20
C PHE A 294 46.77 -6.32 -10.10
N LYS A 295 45.62 -7.00 -10.11
CA LYS A 295 44.62 -6.86 -9.03
C LYS A 295 45.10 -7.38 -7.66
N LEU A 296 45.85 -8.49 -7.62
CA LEU A 296 46.20 -9.19 -6.38
C LEU A 296 47.54 -8.76 -5.77
N GLU A 297 48.52 -8.37 -6.59
CA GLU A 297 49.86 -7.96 -6.15
C GLU A 297 50.01 -6.43 -6.04
N ASP A 298 49.13 -5.65 -6.67
CA ASP A 298 49.20 -4.18 -6.78
C ASP A 298 47.79 -3.55 -6.73
N LEU A 299 47.03 -3.88 -5.68
CA LEU A 299 45.63 -3.48 -5.52
C LEU A 299 45.44 -1.95 -5.50
N GLU A 300 46.40 -1.18 -4.96
CA GLU A 300 46.34 0.28 -4.95
C GLU A 300 46.39 0.86 -6.38
N SER A 301 47.38 0.45 -7.19
CA SER A 301 47.45 0.90 -8.58
C SER A 301 46.30 0.36 -9.43
N TYR A 302 45.75 -0.82 -9.10
CA TYR A 302 44.52 -1.33 -9.73
C TYR A 302 43.31 -0.44 -9.42
N LEU A 303 43.17 0.03 -8.17
CA LEU A 303 42.14 1.01 -7.78
C LEU A 303 42.35 2.37 -8.46
N GLU A 304 43.59 2.88 -8.54
CA GLU A 304 43.90 4.12 -9.28
C GLU A 304 43.60 3.98 -10.78
N PHE A 305 43.91 2.83 -11.37
CA PHE A 305 43.58 2.48 -12.75
C PHE A 305 42.05 2.50 -12.98
N LEU A 306 41.26 1.85 -12.12
CA LEU A 306 39.80 1.88 -12.19
C LEU A 306 39.24 3.30 -12.03
N ARG A 307 39.86 4.12 -11.16
CA ARG A 307 39.50 5.53 -10.98
C ARG A 307 39.75 6.36 -12.23
N ASN A 308 40.93 6.22 -12.85
CA ASN A 308 41.26 6.87 -14.11
C ASN A 308 40.33 6.43 -15.25
N LEU A 309 39.98 5.14 -15.30
CA LEU A 309 39.07 4.57 -16.29
C LEU A 309 37.66 5.20 -16.22
N GLU A 310 37.06 5.27 -15.04
CA GLU A 310 35.72 5.85 -14.85
C GLU A 310 35.69 7.34 -15.23
N LEU A 311 36.64 8.14 -14.72
CA LEU A 311 36.75 9.57 -15.03
C LEU A 311 36.87 9.81 -16.53
N ARG A 312 37.69 9.02 -17.23
CA ARG A 312 37.84 9.12 -18.69
C ARG A 312 36.57 8.69 -19.41
N LYS A 313 35.96 7.57 -19.02
CA LYS A 313 34.69 7.06 -19.60
C LYS A 313 33.56 8.08 -19.48
N ARG A 314 33.41 8.79 -18.36
CA ARG A 314 32.39 9.85 -18.19
C ARG A 314 32.56 11.04 -19.14
N SER A 315 33.75 11.21 -19.75
CA SER A 315 34.08 12.32 -20.65
C SER A 315 34.19 11.95 -22.15
N VAL A 316 34.22 10.66 -22.48
CA VAL A 316 34.57 10.20 -23.84
C VAL A 316 33.45 10.48 -24.85
N LYS A 317 33.85 10.98 -26.03
CA LYS A 317 32.95 11.35 -27.13
C LYS A 317 32.82 10.24 -28.17
N HIS A 318 31.71 10.20 -28.89
CA HIS A 318 31.36 9.11 -29.83
C HIS A 318 32.45 8.79 -30.88
N ASN A 319 33.21 9.81 -31.31
CA ASN A 319 34.28 9.69 -32.30
C ASN A 319 35.70 9.81 -31.71
N SER A 320 35.87 9.61 -30.39
CA SER A 320 37.17 9.72 -29.71
C SER A 320 37.70 8.37 -29.22
N GLU A 321 39.02 8.24 -29.12
CA GLU A 321 39.67 7.13 -28.42
C GLU A 321 39.58 7.31 -26.89
N LEU A 322 39.51 6.20 -26.15
CA LEU A 322 39.60 6.20 -24.69
C LEU A 322 41.03 5.86 -24.26
N SER A 323 41.77 6.89 -23.84
CA SER A 323 43.15 6.76 -23.34
C SER A 323 43.21 6.86 -21.82
N PHE A 324 43.86 5.88 -21.18
CA PHE A 324 44.12 5.84 -19.74
C PHE A 324 45.54 5.36 -19.43
N ARG A 325 46.06 5.75 -18.26
CA ARG A 325 47.42 5.43 -17.82
C ARG A 325 47.48 4.06 -17.16
N ILE A 326 48.63 3.39 -17.29
CA ILE A 326 48.99 2.14 -16.63
C ILE A 326 50.35 2.27 -15.92
N THR A 327 50.62 1.36 -14.98
CA THR A 327 51.93 1.31 -14.30
C THR A 327 53.04 0.91 -15.29
N SER A 328 54.29 1.30 -14.97
CA SER A 328 55.47 0.93 -15.77
C SER A 328 55.72 -0.57 -15.80
N ASP A 329 55.21 -1.31 -14.81
CA ASP A 329 55.42 -2.75 -14.66
C ASP A 329 54.33 -3.55 -15.37
N LEU A 330 53.05 -3.18 -15.22
CA LEU A 330 51.97 -3.73 -16.04
C LEU A 330 52.29 -3.61 -17.55
N LYS A 331 52.82 -2.46 -17.96
CA LYS A 331 53.29 -2.22 -19.33
C LYS A 331 54.31 -3.24 -19.86
N LYS A 332 55.18 -3.81 -19.00
CA LYS A 332 56.20 -4.80 -19.41
C LYS A 332 55.57 -6.16 -19.75
N GLU A 333 54.42 -6.47 -19.15
CA GLU A 333 53.72 -7.75 -19.31
C GLU A 333 52.70 -7.73 -20.47
N ILE A 334 52.26 -6.54 -20.90
CA ILE A 334 51.33 -6.36 -22.03
C ILE A 334 51.92 -6.88 -23.36
N ARG A 335 51.20 -7.82 -23.99
CA ARG A 335 51.46 -8.30 -25.36
C ARG A 335 50.19 -8.18 -26.20
N ILE A 336 50.02 -7.06 -26.90
CA ILE A 336 48.86 -6.82 -27.78
C ILE A 336 48.82 -7.88 -28.87
N SER A 337 47.77 -8.71 -28.85
CA SER A 337 47.48 -9.75 -29.83
C SER A 337 47.16 -9.14 -31.22
N ASP A 338 47.48 -9.87 -32.30
CA ASP A 338 47.36 -9.36 -33.67
C ASP A 338 45.96 -8.88 -34.03
N SER A 339 44.93 -9.59 -33.56
CA SER A 339 43.50 -9.25 -33.72
C SER A 339 43.09 -7.92 -33.07
N TYR A 340 43.94 -7.33 -32.24
CA TYR A 340 43.71 -6.09 -31.51
C TYR A 340 44.70 -4.95 -31.84
N LYS A 341 45.71 -5.16 -32.69
CA LYS A 341 46.73 -4.14 -33.04
C LYS A 341 46.16 -2.81 -33.59
N GLU A 342 45.05 -2.85 -34.31
CA GLU A 342 44.38 -1.64 -34.84
C GLU A 342 43.36 -1.03 -33.86
N LYS A 343 42.94 -1.80 -32.85
CA LYS A 343 41.87 -1.44 -31.89
C LYS A 343 42.44 -0.90 -30.59
N VAL A 344 43.67 -1.27 -30.25
CA VAL A 344 44.37 -0.85 -29.03
C VAL A 344 45.77 -0.36 -29.35
N ARG A 345 46.11 0.85 -28.88
CA ARG A 345 47.43 1.45 -29.03
C ARG A 345 48.09 1.64 -27.68
N LEU A 346 49.38 1.35 -27.58
CA LEU A 346 50.21 1.57 -26.40
C LEU A 346 51.23 2.68 -26.70
N LYS A 347 51.14 3.83 -26.03
CA LYS A 347 52.01 4.99 -26.25
C LYS A 347 52.50 5.54 -24.91
N GLY A 348 53.82 5.54 -24.69
CA GLY A 348 54.38 5.88 -23.38
C GLY A 348 53.90 4.88 -22.33
N ASN A 349 53.24 5.36 -21.27
CA ASN A 349 52.54 4.52 -20.28
C ASN A 349 51.01 4.67 -20.38
N ASN A 350 50.49 5.06 -21.56
CA ASN A 350 49.06 5.11 -21.83
C ASN A 350 48.67 3.97 -22.76
N ILE A 351 47.56 3.32 -22.46
CA ILE A 351 46.84 2.41 -23.36
C ILE A 351 45.58 3.11 -23.85
N SER A 352 45.27 2.94 -25.13
CA SER A 352 44.24 3.70 -25.85
C SER A 352 43.35 2.77 -26.66
N LEU A 353 42.05 2.74 -26.36
CA LEU A 353 41.05 2.00 -27.12
C LEU A 353 40.49 2.87 -28.25
N SER A 354 40.44 2.36 -29.48
CA SER A 354 39.95 3.11 -30.65
C SER A 354 38.50 3.57 -30.50
N SER A 355 38.11 4.62 -31.23
CA SER A 355 36.70 5.06 -31.29
C SER A 355 35.76 3.93 -31.74
N SER A 356 36.17 3.10 -32.70
CA SER A 356 35.42 1.91 -33.14
C SER A 356 35.30 0.83 -32.06
N CYS A 357 36.30 0.67 -31.19
CA CYS A 357 36.22 -0.19 -30.01
C CYS A 357 35.22 0.38 -28.99
N MET A 358 35.28 1.69 -28.74
CA MET A 358 34.38 2.39 -27.82
C MET A 358 32.91 2.36 -28.29
N GLN A 359 32.65 2.59 -29.58
CA GLN A 359 31.33 2.43 -30.19
C GLN A 359 30.77 1.03 -29.96
N ARG A 360 31.52 -0.02 -30.32
CA ARG A 360 31.13 -1.43 -30.09
C ARG A 360 30.83 -1.74 -28.62
N ILE A 361 31.60 -1.17 -27.69
CA ILE A 361 31.42 -1.36 -26.24
C ILE A 361 30.12 -0.69 -25.73
N PHE A 362 29.78 0.50 -26.25
CA PHE A 362 28.59 1.23 -25.82
C PHE A 362 27.29 0.71 -26.47
N SER A 363 27.32 0.32 -27.75
CA SER A 363 26.17 -0.22 -28.48
C SER A 363 25.37 -1.26 -27.70
N SER A 364 26.00 -2.31 -27.15
CA SER A 364 25.25 -3.38 -26.45
C SER A 364 24.46 -2.89 -25.22
N SER A 365 24.84 -1.77 -24.60
CA SER A 365 24.08 -1.10 -23.54
C SER A 365 23.03 -0.17 -24.16
N VAL A 366 23.46 0.76 -25.02
CA VAL A 366 22.61 1.80 -25.60
C VAL A 366 21.48 1.20 -26.44
N ASP A 367 21.78 0.28 -27.36
CA ASP A 367 20.81 -0.36 -28.25
C ASP A 367 19.79 -1.21 -27.47
N THR A 368 20.14 -1.67 -26.27
CA THR A 368 19.22 -2.37 -25.36
C THR A 368 18.26 -1.39 -24.69
N VAL A 369 18.76 -0.24 -24.21
CA VAL A 369 17.92 0.83 -23.66
C VAL A 369 16.98 1.41 -24.73
N ILE A 370 17.49 1.71 -25.93
CA ILE A 370 16.68 2.27 -27.03
C ILE A 370 15.53 1.33 -27.40
N ARG A 371 15.81 0.03 -27.60
CA ARG A 371 14.76 -0.97 -27.90
C ARG A 371 13.76 -1.14 -26.75
N HIS A 372 14.21 -1.07 -25.50
CA HIS A 372 13.32 -1.16 -24.34
C HIS A 372 12.40 0.07 -24.24
N VAL A 373 12.93 1.27 -24.40
CA VAL A 373 12.15 2.53 -24.43
C VAL A 373 11.16 2.54 -25.59
N GLU A 374 11.56 2.13 -26.80
CA GLU A 374 10.63 2.05 -27.94
C GLU A 374 9.55 0.96 -27.74
N GLY A 375 9.90 -0.19 -27.17
CA GLY A 375 8.94 -1.25 -26.82
C GLY A 375 7.96 -0.87 -25.69
N LEU A 376 8.35 0.04 -24.80
CA LEU A 376 7.44 0.68 -23.83
C LEU A 376 6.52 1.67 -24.52
N LEU A 377 7.03 2.57 -25.36
CA LEU A 377 6.26 3.61 -26.05
C LEU A 377 5.22 3.07 -27.06
N GLN A 378 5.30 1.78 -27.41
CA GLN A 378 4.30 1.04 -28.19
C GLN A 378 3.17 0.41 -27.33
N LYS A 379 3.21 0.57 -26.01
CA LYS A 379 2.13 0.12 -25.10
C LYS A 379 1.00 1.13 -25.10
N LYS A 380 -0.26 0.66 -25.21
CA LYS A 380 -1.48 1.49 -25.29
C LYS A 380 -1.58 2.48 -24.13
N GLU A 381 -1.17 2.02 -22.96
CA GLU A 381 -1.11 2.71 -21.68
C GLU A 381 -0.20 3.94 -21.71
N THR A 382 0.79 3.96 -22.61
CA THR A 382 1.84 4.99 -22.71
C THR A 382 1.67 5.94 -23.91
N HIS A 383 0.66 5.75 -24.75
CA HIS A 383 0.47 6.54 -25.97
C HIS A 383 0.32 8.06 -25.74
N GLY A 384 0.00 8.50 -24.51
CA GLY A 384 -0.04 9.93 -24.14
C GLY A 384 1.32 10.55 -23.81
N VAL A 385 2.40 9.76 -23.75
CA VAL A 385 3.75 10.25 -23.42
C VAL A 385 4.24 11.25 -24.46
N SER A 386 4.41 12.50 -24.03
CA SER A 386 4.89 13.61 -24.84
C SER A 386 6.40 13.87 -24.71
N THR A 387 6.96 13.49 -23.56
CA THR A 387 8.26 13.94 -23.07
C THR A 387 9.05 12.77 -22.49
N ILE A 388 10.34 12.66 -22.83
CA ILE A 388 11.28 11.69 -22.27
C ILE A 388 12.37 12.46 -21.51
N LEU A 389 12.51 12.20 -20.21
CA LEU A 389 13.46 12.84 -19.31
C LEU A 389 14.62 11.86 -19.01
N LEU A 390 15.84 12.22 -19.38
CA LEU A 390 17.03 11.40 -19.10
C LEU A 390 17.79 11.93 -17.89
N VAL A 391 17.99 11.08 -16.88
CA VAL A 391 18.69 11.40 -15.63
C VAL A 391 19.70 10.31 -15.27
N GLY A 392 20.39 10.46 -14.14
CA GLY A 392 21.44 9.54 -13.72
C GLY A 392 22.80 9.83 -14.38
N GLY A 393 23.86 9.29 -13.80
CA GLY A 393 25.24 9.59 -14.20
C GLY A 393 25.63 9.14 -15.62
N TYR A 394 24.90 8.18 -16.19
CA TYR A 394 25.14 7.67 -17.54
C TYR A 394 24.32 8.43 -18.61
N ALA A 395 23.31 9.24 -18.25
CA ALA A 395 22.66 10.18 -19.17
C ALA A 395 23.58 11.33 -19.64
N ALA A 396 24.68 11.58 -18.94
CA ALA A 396 25.75 12.48 -19.39
C ALA A 396 26.59 11.89 -20.55
N SER A 397 26.43 10.60 -20.88
CA SER A 397 27.16 9.92 -21.94
C SER A 397 26.82 10.46 -23.33
N ASP A 398 27.85 10.89 -24.07
CA ASP A 398 27.72 11.38 -25.43
C ASP A 398 27.09 10.36 -26.40
N PHE A 399 27.31 9.06 -26.15
CA PHE A 399 26.70 7.96 -26.90
C PHE A 399 25.20 7.83 -26.61
N VAL A 400 24.80 7.92 -25.34
CA VAL A 400 23.39 7.85 -24.93
C VAL A 400 22.62 9.03 -25.50
N GLN A 401 23.16 10.25 -25.34
CA GLN A 401 22.47 11.44 -25.83
C GLN A 401 22.36 11.51 -27.36
N ARG A 402 23.32 10.94 -28.11
CA ARG A 402 23.22 10.81 -29.57
C ARG A 402 22.10 9.86 -29.96
N ALA A 403 22.14 8.62 -29.48
CA ALA A 403 21.14 7.61 -29.83
C ALA A 403 19.71 8.04 -29.46
N PHE A 404 19.51 8.62 -28.27
CA PHE A 404 18.18 9.12 -27.89
C PHE A 404 17.68 10.23 -28.82
N ARG A 405 18.54 11.19 -29.20
CA ARG A 405 18.15 12.24 -30.16
C ARG A 405 17.78 11.64 -31.52
N GLU A 406 18.66 10.80 -32.04
CA GLU A 406 18.52 10.18 -33.36
C GLU A 406 17.26 9.30 -33.49
N THR A 407 16.86 8.59 -32.42
CA THR A 407 15.66 7.71 -32.42
C THR A 407 14.35 8.42 -32.03
N PHE A 408 14.38 9.38 -31.10
CA PHE A 408 13.16 9.89 -30.44
C PHE A 408 12.85 11.38 -30.65
N GLU A 409 13.82 12.25 -30.97
CA GLU A 409 13.63 13.72 -30.96
C GLU A 409 12.67 14.23 -32.05
N LYS A 410 12.40 13.41 -33.07
CA LYS A 410 11.39 13.66 -34.12
C LYS A 410 9.94 13.39 -33.68
N ARG A 411 9.75 12.67 -32.56
CA ARG A 411 8.43 12.20 -32.05
C ARG A 411 8.12 12.72 -30.65
N TYR A 412 9.13 12.81 -29.80
CA TYR A 412 9.01 13.12 -28.38
C TYR A 412 9.96 14.24 -28.00
N LYS A 413 9.55 15.10 -27.07
CA LYS A 413 10.45 16.10 -26.50
C LYS A 413 11.45 15.39 -25.57
N ILE A 414 12.74 15.51 -25.84
CA ILE A 414 13.77 14.94 -24.98
C ILE A 414 14.34 16.02 -24.06
N ILE A 415 14.41 15.74 -22.77
CA ILE A 415 15.02 16.62 -21.77
C ILE A 415 16.32 16.00 -21.27
N PHE A 416 17.42 16.72 -21.49
CA PHE A 416 18.75 16.42 -20.97
C PHE A 416 19.14 17.51 -19.94
N PRO A 417 18.92 17.29 -18.64
CA PRO A 417 19.23 18.30 -17.63
C PRO A 417 20.74 18.56 -17.51
N LEU A 418 21.12 19.75 -17.04
CA LEU A 418 22.52 20.18 -16.92
C LEU A 418 23.36 19.36 -15.92
N THR A 419 22.74 18.78 -14.89
CA THR A 419 23.42 18.01 -13.84
C THR A 419 22.67 16.70 -13.54
N PRO A 420 22.57 15.76 -14.50
CA PRO A 420 21.65 14.62 -14.42
C PRO A 420 22.00 13.64 -13.29
N ASP A 421 23.26 13.64 -12.85
CA ASP A 421 23.83 12.78 -11.81
C ASP A 421 23.48 13.18 -10.37
N VAL A 422 22.97 14.39 -10.13
CA VAL A 422 22.54 14.86 -8.80
C VAL A 422 21.05 15.20 -8.71
N ILE A 423 20.29 14.99 -9.79
CA ILE A 423 18.88 15.41 -9.87
C ILE A 423 17.97 14.57 -8.99
N VAL A 424 18.22 13.26 -8.92
CA VAL A 424 17.53 12.33 -8.03
C VAL A 424 17.62 12.81 -6.57
N LEU A 425 18.82 13.16 -6.11
CA LEU A 425 19.07 13.63 -4.74
C LEU A 425 18.38 14.98 -4.45
N LYS A 426 18.50 15.96 -5.35
CA LYS A 426 17.81 17.26 -5.20
C LYS A 426 16.29 17.10 -5.18
N GLY A 427 15.78 16.13 -5.94
CA GLY A 427 14.37 15.76 -5.97
C GLY A 427 13.88 15.04 -4.71
N ALA A 428 14.71 14.17 -4.13
CA ALA A 428 14.42 13.51 -2.86
C ALA A 428 14.26 14.52 -1.72
N VAL A 429 15.09 15.58 -1.69
CA VAL A 429 14.92 16.70 -0.74
C VAL A 429 13.57 17.40 -0.94
N ILE A 430 13.18 17.70 -2.18
CA ILE A 430 11.87 18.30 -2.48
C ILE A 430 10.73 17.36 -2.06
N LEU A 431 10.85 16.07 -2.32
CA LEU A 431 9.87 15.04 -1.96
C LEU A 431 9.68 14.97 -0.44
N GLY A 432 10.76 15.01 0.35
CA GLY A 432 10.71 15.01 1.81
C GLY A 432 9.99 16.21 2.44
N HIS A 433 9.93 17.34 1.75
CA HIS A 433 9.19 18.53 2.18
C HIS A 433 7.70 18.52 1.79
N LEU A 434 7.24 17.56 0.98
CA LEU A 434 5.87 17.50 0.49
C LEU A 434 5.02 16.48 1.26
N GLN A 435 3.74 16.79 1.43
CA GLN A 435 2.74 15.84 1.92
C GLN A 435 2.16 15.09 0.71
N GLU A 436 2.13 13.76 0.77
CA GLU A 436 1.49 12.86 -0.21
C GLU A 436 1.79 13.20 -1.70
N PRO A 437 3.07 13.30 -2.12
CA PRO A 437 3.42 13.75 -3.48
C PRO A 437 3.05 12.76 -4.61
N ILE A 438 2.75 11.50 -4.27
CA ILE A 438 2.30 10.44 -5.18
C ILE A 438 0.87 10.05 -4.78
N VAL A 439 -0.07 10.06 -5.72
CA VAL A 439 -1.48 9.67 -5.42
C VAL A 439 -1.66 8.17 -5.43
N ASP A 440 -1.16 7.51 -6.47
CA ASP A 440 -1.34 6.09 -6.67
C ASP A 440 -0.09 5.42 -7.24
N ARG A 441 -0.05 4.10 -7.10
CA ARG A 441 0.98 3.22 -7.65
C ARG A 441 0.35 1.99 -8.27
N ILE A 442 1.09 1.31 -9.14
CA ILE A 442 0.71 0.04 -9.73
C ILE A 442 1.47 -1.09 -9.02
N THR A 443 0.80 -2.19 -8.70
CA THR A 443 1.44 -3.34 -8.07
C THR A 443 2.25 -4.16 -9.07
N LYS A 444 3.51 -4.44 -8.71
CA LYS A 444 4.40 -5.32 -9.48
C LYS A 444 4.04 -6.80 -9.41
N TYR A 445 3.49 -7.22 -8.27
CA TYR A 445 3.29 -8.61 -7.87
C TYR A 445 1.86 -8.83 -7.39
N HIS A 446 1.42 -10.10 -7.40
CA HIS A 446 0.31 -10.50 -6.56
C HIS A 446 0.83 -10.68 -5.12
N TYR A 447 0.09 -10.16 -4.13
CA TYR A 447 0.41 -10.33 -2.70
C TYR A 447 -0.69 -11.18 -2.06
N GLY A 448 -0.31 -12.12 -1.20
CA GLY A 448 -1.25 -13.06 -0.60
C GLY A 448 -0.76 -13.72 0.68
N LEU A 449 -1.67 -14.43 1.34
CA LEU A 449 -1.35 -15.24 2.51
C LEU A 449 -0.93 -16.65 2.11
N GLY A 450 0.02 -17.22 2.85
CA GLY A 450 0.25 -18.66 2.89
C GLY A 450 -0.59 -19.29 3.99
N LEU A 451 -1.57 -20.11 3.60
CA LEU A 451 -2.55 -20.72 4.50
C LEU A 451 -2.52 -22.25 4.40
N CYS A 452 -2.54 -22.95 5.53
CA CYS A 452 -2.84 -24.38 5.58
C CYS A 452 -4.34 -24.61 5.79
N ALA A 453 -4.88 -25.73 5.32
CA ALA A 453 -6.34 -25.96 5.24
C ALA A 453 -7.13 -25.85 6.56
N ALA A 454 -6.48 -26.03 7.71
CA ALA A 454 -7.11 -25.87 9.02
C ALA A 454 -7.50 -24.41 9.38
N ALA A 455 -6.98 -23.40 8.68
CA ALA A 455 -6.83 -22.06 9.25
C ALA A 455 -7.84 -20.97 8.81
N VAL A 456 -8.71 -21.19 7.80
CA VAL A 456 -9.73 -20.21 7.37
C VAL A 456 -10.99 -20.89 6.79
N SER A 457 -12.14 -20.70 7.43
CA SER A 457 -13.44 -20.95 6.79
C SER A 457 -13.83 -19.79 5.87
N GLY A 458 -14.16 -20.10 4.61
CA GLY A 458 -14.54 -19.14 3.56
C GLY A 458 -13.75 -19.34 2.25
N CYS A 459 -12.55 -19.92 2.32
CA CYS A 459 -11.71 -20.18 1.14
C CYS A 459 -12.08 -21.52 0.47
N THR A 460 -12.78 -21.48 -0.66
CA THR A 460 -13.21 -22.68 -1.43
C THR A 460 -12.09 -23.46 -2.13
N HIS A 461 -10.82 -23.16 -1.84
CA HIS A 461 -9.64 -23.69 -2.54
C HIS A 461 -8.61 -24.36 -1.60
N ALA A 462 -8.98 -24.61 -0.35
CA ALA A 462 -8.13 -25.31 0.61
C ALA A 462 -7.99 -26.81 0.26
N VAL A 463 -6.77 -27.36 0.32
CA VAL A 463 -6.48 -28.77 0.03
C VAL A 463 -6.25 -29.52 1.34
N GLU A 464 -7.00 -30.61 1.58
CA GLU A 464 -7.02 -31.38 2.83
C GLU A 464 -5.75 -32.25 3.10
N LYS A 465 -4.54 -31.73 2.83
CA LYS A 465 -3.27 -32.41 3.14
C LYS A 465 -2.40 -31.57 4.08
N ASP A 466 -2.08 -32.14 5.23
CA ASP A 466 -1.63 -31.45 6.46
C ASP A 466 -0.38 -30.54 6.34
N GLU A 467 0.42 -30.67 5.28
CA GLU A 467 1.67 -29.89 5.11
C GLU A 467 1.64 -28.91 3.92
N THR A 468 0.59 -28.91 3.09
CA THR A 468 0.58 -28.11 1.85
C THR A 468 0.04 -26.70 2.08
N LYS A 469 0.85 -25.67 1.79
CA LYS A 469 0.43 -24.26 1.88
C LYS A 469 -0.26 -23.80 0.60
N THR A 470 -1.46 -23.25 0.75
CA THR A 470 -2.25 -22.62 -0.30
C THR A 470 -1.96 -21.10 -0.35
N PHE A 471 -1.80 -20.54 -1.55
CA PHE A 471 -1.72 -19.08 -1.75
C PHE A 471 -3.12 -18.48 -1.84
N PHE A 472 -3.40 -17.46 -1.01
CA PHE A 472 -4.64 -16.69 -1.07
C PHE A 472 -4.34 -15.25 -1.48
N THR A 473 -4.60 -14.91 -2.74
CA THR A 473 -4.36 -13.58 -3.31
C THR A 473 -5.24 -12.51 -2.67
N LEU A 474 -4.61 -11.58 -1.94
CA LEU A 474 -5.24 -10.41 -1.33
C LEU A 474 -5.23 -9.20 -2.27
N ILE A 475 -4.15 -9.07 -3.06
CA ILE A 475 -3.89 -7.95 -3.95
C ILE A 475 -3.35 -8.52 -5.26
N LYS A 476 -3.90 -8.10 -6.40
CA LYS A 476 -3.48 -8.59 -7.71
C LYS A 476 -2.29 -7.82 -8.26
N LYS A 477 -1.49 -8.46 -9.12
CA LYS A 477 -0.52 -7.79 -10.01
C LYS A 477 -1.26 -6.81 -10.95
N GLY A 478 -0.67 -5.65 -11.21
CA GLY A 478 -1.27 -4.60 -12.04
C GLY A 478 -2.43 -3.83 -11.39
N GLN A 479 -2.78 -4.12 -10.13
CA GLN A 479 -3.78 -3.39 -9.38
C GLN A 479 -3.28 -1.97 -9.06
N ARG A 480 -4.10 -0.96 -9.37
CA ARG A 480 -3.86 0.43 -8.99
C ARG A 480 -4.31 0.64 -7.55
N ILE A 481 -3.43 1.16 -6.72
CA ILE A 481 -3.70 1.40 -5.29
C ILE A 481 -3.34 2.85 -4.95
N LYS A 482 -4.29 3.55 -4.31
CA LYS A 482 -4.09 4.91 -3.81
C LYS A 482 -3.32 4.89 -2.49
N VAL A 483 -2.33 5.75 -2.37
CA VAL A 483 -1.48 5.86 -1.16
C VAL A 483 -2.31 6.40 0.01
N GLY A 484 -2.10 5.81 1.19
CA GLY A 484 -2.80 6.16 2.44
C GLY A 484 -4.16 5.46 2.64
N ASP A 485 -4.74 4.84 1.61
CA ASP A 485 -6.03 4.16 1.71
C ASP A 485 -5.91 2.72 2.24
N VAL A 486 -6.98 2.25 2.87
CA VAL A 486 -7.19 0.82 3.14
C VAL A 486 -7.50 0.14 1.81
N VAL A 487 -6.70 -0.86 1.46
CA VAL A 487 -6.79 -1.60 0.19
C VAL A 487 -7.95 -2.58 0.24
N THR A 488 -7.98 -3.39 1.29
CA THR A 488 -9.04 -4.37 1.58
C THR A 488 -9.06 -4.70 3.08
N GLU A 489 -10.21 -5.15 3.57
CA GLU A 489 -10.35 -5.84 4.86
C GLU A 489 -10.77 -7.31 4.60
N TYR A 490 -10.16 -8.26 5.29
CA TYR A 490 -10.48 -9.70 5.17
C TYR A 490 -10.77 -10.33 6.53
N GLU A 491 -11.77 -11.22 6.56
CA GLU A 491 -12.04 -12.07 7.73
C GLU A 491 -11.16 -13.33 7.69
N VAL A 492 -10.36 -13.54 8.74
CA VAL A 492 -9.42 -14.67 8.88
C VAL A 492 -9.86 -15.54 10.06
N ASN A 493 -10.50 -16.66 9.75
CA ASN A 493 -11.14 -17.57 10.70
C ASN A 493 -10.17 -18.62 11.27
N LEU A 494 -9.26 -18.19 12.16
CA LEU A 494 -8.25 -19.08 12.76
C LEU A 494 -8.87 -20.13 13.69
N LYS A 495 -8.75 -21.41 13.30
CA LYS A 495 -8.92 -22.56 14.20
C LYS A 495 -7.57 -22.94 14.77
N ALA A 496 -7.46 -23.05 16.10
CA ALA A 496 -6.17 -23.09 16.77
C ALA A 496 -5.93 -24.42 17.52
N THR A 497 -4.88 -25.13 17.11
CA THR A 497 -4.32 -26.28 17.86
C THR A 497 -3.32 -25.85 18.95
N SER A 498 -2.90 -24.58 18.97
CA SER A 498 -1.98 -24.01 19.96
C SER A 498 -2.30 -22.53 20.23
N GLN A 499 -1.67 -21.92 21.24
CA GLN A 499 -1.93 -20.52 21.62
C GLN A 499 -1.34 -19.47 20.64
N SER A 500 -0.67 -19.89 19.57
CA SER A 500 -0.06 -18.97 18.59
C SER A 500 -0.23 -19.45 17.15
N ALA A 501 -0.62 -18.55 16.26
CA ALA A 501 -0.66 -18.77 14.82
C ALA A 501 0.39 -17.88 14.13
N ASN A 502 1.02 -18.39 13.07
CA ASN A 502 1.94 -17.63 12.24
C ASN A 502 1.34 -17.51 10.83
N ILE A 503 0.91 -16.30 10.46
CA ILE A 503 0.32 -16.01 9.15
C ILE A 503 1.42 -15.46 8.25
N GLU A 504 1.81 -16.22 7.24
CA GLU A 504 2.90 -15.86 6.34
C GLU A 504 2.39 -15.09 5.12
N ILE A 505 3.19 -14.12 4.66
CA ILE A 505 2.85 -13.23 3.54
C ILE A 505 3.82 -13.50 2.40
N TYR A 506 3.27 -13.76 1.22
CA TYR A 506 4.00 -14.18 0.02
C TYR A 506 3.69 -13.26 -1.17
N THR A 507 4.61 -13.22 -2.13
CA THR A 507 4.44 -12.57 -3.43
C THR A 507 4.78 -13.50 -4.59
N THR A 508 4.13 -13.28 -5.74
CA THR A 508 4.52 -13.88 -7.02
C THR A 508 4.39 -12.90 -8.18
N ASP A 509 5.23 -13.10 -9.20
CA ASP A 509 5.25 -12.37 -10.47
C ASP A 509 4.61 -13.20 -11.62
N GLU A 510 4.08 -14.40 -11.34
CA GLU A 510 3.23 -15.11 -12.31
C GLU A 510 1.98 -14.27 -12.63
N ASP A 511 1.60 -14.16 -13.90
CA ASP A 511 0.44 -13.36 -14.30
C ASP A 511 -0.87 -13.95 -13.73
N GLU A 512 -0.98 -15.28 -13.73
CA GLU A 512 -2.02 -16.05 -13.03
C GLU A 512 -1.36 -16.89 -11.91
N PRO A 513 -1.55 -16.56 -10.61
CA PRO A 513 -0.92 -17.26 -9.50
C PRO A 513 -1.38 -18.71 -9.33
N ARG A 514 -0.44 -19.60 -9.02
CA ARG A 514 -0.75 -20.97 -8.59
C ARG A 514 -1.46 -21.00 -7.24
N THR A 515 -2.28 -22.03 -7.04
CA THR A 515 -2.96 -22.31 -5.77
C THR A 515 -2.01 -22.80 -4.68
N ILE A 516 -0.91 -23.47 -5.03
CA ILE A 516 0.05 -24.08 -4.09
C ILE A 516 1.32 -23.23 -4.05
N ILE A 517 1.83 -22.98 -2.84
CA ILE A 517 3.08 -22.25 -2.62
C ILE A 517 4.28 -23.20 -2.75
N ASP A 518 5.24 -22.81 -3.57
CA ASP A 518 6.56 -23.44 -3.74
C ASP A 518 7.68 -22.38 -3.76
N GLU A 519 8.93 -22.79 -3.50
CA GLU A 519 10.10 -21.89 -3.40
C GLU A 519 10.63 -21.38 -4.75
N GLU A 520 10.12 -21.86 -5.88
CA GLU A 520 10.52 -21.42 -7.22
C GLU A 520 9.65 -20.27 -7.73
N HIS A 521 8.35 -20.29 -7.42
CA HIS A 521 7.35 -19.36 -7.94
C HIS A 521 6.84 -18.34 -6.90
N PHE A 522 7.07 -18.57 -5.61
CA PHE A 522 6.65 -17.66 -4.53
C PHE A 522 7.81 -17.21 -3.66
N THR A 523 7.84 -15.91 -3.38
CA THR A 523 8.79 -15.29 -2.45
C THR A 523 8.08 -14.96 -1.16
N LYS A 524 8.57 -15.44 0.00
CA LYS A 524 8.09 -14.98 1.30
C LYS A 524 8.60 -13.55 1.55
N VAL A 525 7.70 -12.63 1.85
CA VAL A 525 8.02 -11.21 2.11
C VAL A 525 7.77 -10.78 3.56
N GLY A 526 6.99 -11.56 4.33
CA GLY A 526 6.73 -11.26 5.73
C GLY A 526 6.00 -12.38 6.47
N SER A 527 5.74 -12.14 7.75
CA SER A 527 4.90 -13.03 8.57
C SER A 527 4.43 -12.34 9.84
N ILE A 528 3.18 -12.57 10.25
CA ILE A 528 2.57 -12.02 11.45
C ILE A 528 2.36 -13.15 12.47
N ASN A 529 3.04 -13.05 13.61
CA ASN A 529 2.80 -13.93 14.75
C ASN A 529 1.62 -13.39 15.56
N VAL A 530 0.53 -14.15 15.60
CA VAL A 530 -0.66 -13.88 16.43
C VAL A 530 -0.58 -14.73 17.69
N THR A 531 -0.69 -14.11 18.86
CA THR A 531 -0.98 -14.83 20.12
C THR A 531 -2.48 -14.75 20.39
N LEU A 532 -3.13 -15.89 20.54
CA LEU A 532 -4.57 -15.96 20.82
C LEU A 532 -4.85 -15.86 22.33
N PRO A 533 -5.96 -15.23 22.75
CA PRO A 533 -6.36 -15.23 24.16
C PRO A 533 -6.51 -16.65 24.70
N GLN A 534 -6.05 -16.87 25.93
CA GLN A 534 -6.30 -18.14 26.61
C GLN A 534 -7.80 -18.45 26.64
N PHE A 535 -8.15 -19.73 26.52
CA PHE A 535 -9.51 -20.28 26.48
C PHE A 535 -10.32 -20.10 25.17
N LYS A 536 -9.89 -19.32 24.16
CA LYS A 536 -10.50 -19.38 22.81
C LYS A 536 -9.90 -20.55 21.99
N LYS A 537 -10.74 -21.42 21.43
CA LYS A 537 -10.34 -22.52 20.48
C LYS A 537 -10.32 -22.07 19.02
N GLU A 538 -11.19 -21.13 18.68
CA GLU A 538 -11.31 -20.51 17.37
C GLU A 538 -11.36 -18.99 17.59
N SER A 539 -10.88 -18.19 16.65
CA SER A 539 -10.92 -16.73 16.74
C SER A 539 -10.98 -16.11 15.36
N ILE A 540 -11.94 -15.19 15.20
CA ILE A 540 -12.13 -14.43 13.97
C ILE A 540 -11.26 -13.17 14.06
N LEU A 541 -10.34 -13.01 13.11
CA LEU A 541 -9.52 -11.81 13.00
C LEU A 541 -9.93 -10.99 11.76
N ILE A 542 -9.82 -9.67 11.86
CA ILE A 542 -9.87 -8.77 10.71
C ILE A 542 -8.44 -8.44 10.29
N LEU A 543 -8.10 -8.78 9.05
CA LEU A 543 -6.88 -8.35 8.37
C LEU A 543 -7.16 -7.06 7.60
N THR A 544 -6.73 -5.93 8.13
CA THR A 544 -6.71 -4.64 7.41
C THR A 544 -5.39 -4.52 6.67
N ILE A 545 -5.44 -4.20 5.37
CA ILE A 545 -4.24 -3.93 4.56
C ILE A 545 -4.24 -2.45 4.17
N THR A 546 -3.20 -1.70 4.54
CA THR A 546 -3.02 -0.28 4.18
C THR A 546 -1.77 -0.12 3.33
N TYR A 547 -1.78 0.77 2.33
CA TYR A 547 -0.61 1.03 1.51
C TYR A 547 0.00 2.41 1.79
N CYS A 548 1.21 2.41 2.36
CA CYS A 548 1.88 3.58 2.93
C CYS A 548 3.18 3.88 2.18
N GLU A 549 3.26 5.05 1.52
CA GLU A 549 4.39 5.54 0.71
C GLU A 549 4.89 4.57 -0.38
N THR A 550 5.60 3.51 0.00
CA THR A 550 6.16 2.45 -0.87
C THR A 550 5.85 1.02 -0.40
N GLU A 551 5.13 0.84 0.71
CA GLU A 551 5.04 -0.42 1.47
C GLU A 551 3.60 -0.80 1.87
N PHE A 552 3.34 -2.09 2.06
CA PHE A 552 2.08 -2.58 2.65
C PHE A 552 2.20 -2.78 4.16
N LYS A 553 1.37 -2.08 4.94
CA LYS A 553 1.15 -2.38 6.37
C LYS A 553 -0.03 -3.34 6.48
N PHE A 554 0.27 -4.58 6.87
CA PHE A 554 -0.73 -5.59 7.24
C PHE A 554 -0.98 -5.52 8.74
N LYS A 555 -2.24 -5.41 9.15
CA LYS A 555 -2.67 -5.31 10.56
C LYS A 555 -3.74 -6.36 10.84
N LEU A 556 -3.58 -7.14 11.90
CA LEU A 556 -4.57 -8.11 12.37
C LEU A 556 -5.17 -7.65 13.71
N GLU A 557 -6.50 -7.67 13.81
CA GLU A 557 -7.23 -7.33 15.04
C GLU A 557 -8.29 -8.41 15.34
N ASP A 558 -8.49 -8.74 16.62
CA ASP A 558 -9.57 -9.65 17.05
C ASP A 558 -10.94 -8.99 16.83
N LEU A 559 -11.85 -9.71 16.16
CA LEU A 559 -13.16 -9.18 15.75
C LEU A 559 -14.02 -8.74 16.95
N GLU A 560 -13.92 -9.41 18.09
CA GLU A 560 -14.69 -9.07 19.28
C GLU A 560 -14.23 -7.72 19.85
N SER A 561 -12.91 -7.49 19.89
CA SER A 561 -12.28 -6.22 20.25
C SER A 561 -12.62 -5.09 19.27
N TYR A 562 -12.64 -5.38 17.96
CA TYR A 562 -13.04 -4.43 16.92
C TYR A 562 -14.54 -4.07 17.01
N LEU A 563 -15.41 -5.05 17.22
CA LEU A 563 -16.85 -4.83 17.43
C LEU A 563 -17.12 -4.09 18.75
N GLU A 564 -16.34 -4.32 19.81
CA GLU A 564 -16.42 -3.51 21.02
C GLU A 564 -15.99 -2.05 20.77
N PHE A 565 -14.92 -1.82 20.01
CA PHE A 565 -14.53 -0.46 19.59
C PHE A 565 -15.66 0.22 18.79
N LEU A 566 -16.21 -0.44 17.77
CA LEU A 566 -17.29 0.09 16.95
C LEU A 566 -18.57 0.35 17.76
N ARG A 567 -18.95 -0.54 18.69
CA ARG A 567 -20.08 -0.33 19.62
C ARG A 567 -19.83 0.88 20.52
N ASN A 568 -18.65 1.02 21.09
CA ASN A 568 -18.28 2.18 21.92
C ASN A 568 -18.23 3.49 21.13
N LEU A 569 -17.81 3.45 19.86
CA LEU A 569 -17.81 4.61 18.96
C LEU A 569 -19.24 5.03 18.59
N GLU A 570 -20.09 4.09 18.20
CA GLU A 570 -21.49 4.34 17.82
C GLU A 570 -22.35 4.81 19.01
N LEU A 571 -22.14 4.26 20.22
CA LEU A 571 -22.75 4.76 21.45
C LEU A 571 -22.34 6.21 21.75
N ARG A 572 -21.05 6.55 21.60
CA ARG A 572 -20.57 7.93 21.76
C ARG A 572 -21.13 8.86 20.69
N LYS A 573 -21.11 8.46 19.41
CA LYS A 573 -21.62 9.23 18.25
C LYS A 573 -23.05 9.73 18.45
N ARG A 574 -23.93 8.94 19.08
CA ARG A 574 -25.32 9.30 19.43
C ARG A 574 -25.46 10.40 20.50
N SER A 575 -24.40 10.72 21.23
CA SER A 575 -24.41 11.71 22.33
C SER A 575 -23.61 12.98 22.03
N VAL A 576 -23.01 13.09 20.83
CA VAL A 576 -22.27 14.29 20.42
C VAL A 576 -23.24 15.42 20.07
N LYS A 577 -23.04 16.58 20.68
CA LYS A 577 -23.72 17.83 20.34
C LYS A 577 -22.90 18.63 19.33
N HIS A 578 -23.58 19.43 18.50
CA HIS A 578 -23.02 20.23 17.41
C HIS A 578 -21.83 21.12 17.83
N ASN A 579 -21.83 21.59 19.08
CA ASN A 579 -20.82 22.49 19.66
C ASN A 579 -19.92 21.78 20.71
N SER A 580 -19.86 20.45 20.73
CA SER A 580 -19.06 19.67 21.70
C SER A 580 -17.87 18.94 21.06
N GLU A 581 -16.80 18.73 21.83
CA GLU A 581 -15.69 17.86 21.44
C GLU A 581 -16.03 16.39 21.71
N LEU A 582 -15.83 15.49 20.74
CA LEU A 582 -15.95 14.06 20.95
C LEU A 582 -14.64 13.51 21.53
N SER A 583 -14.64 13.16 22.81
CA SER A 583 -13.49 12.55 23.49
C SER A 583 -13.67 11.04 23.70
N PHE A 584 -12.65 10.26 23.38
CA PHE A 584 -12.61 8.83 23.68
C PHE A 584 -11.24 8.40 24.23
N ARG A 585 -11.24 7.38 25.09
CA ARG A 585 -10.02 6.85 25.72
C ARG A 585 -9.36 5.85 24.76
N ILE A 586 -8.04 5.97 24.63
CA ILE A 586 -7.16 5.07 23.87
C ILE A 586 -6.28 4.26 24.84
N THR A 587 -5.71 3.15 24.35
CA THR A 587 -4.80 2.31 25.15
C THR A 587 -3.40 2.94 25.26
N SER A 588 -2.56 2.37 26.15
CA SER A 588 -1.16 2.78 26.36
C SER A 588 -0.26 2.50 25.15
N GLU A 589 -0.67 1.56 24.30
CA GLU A 589 0.03 1.09 23.11
C GLU A 589 -0.31 2.00 21.94
N LEU A 590 -1.62 2.17 21.65
CA LEU A 590 -2.10 3.08 20.59
C LEU A 590 -1.56 4.50 20.78
N LYS A 591 -1.44 4.98 22.03
CA LYS A 591 -0.87 6.29 22.34
C LYS A 591 0.55 6.50 21.79
N LYS A 592 1.34 5.44 21.61
CA LYS A 592 2.71 5.52 21.06
C LYS A 592 2.72 5.57 19.54
N GLU A 593 1.69 5.05 18.88
CA GLU A 593 1.60 4.95 17.41
C GLU A 593 0.77 6.07 16.76
N ILE A 594 -0.11 6.76 17.50
CA ILE A 594 -0.96 7.82 16.94
C ILE A 594 -0.12 9.05 16.56
N ARG A 595 0.17 9.16 15.27
CA ARG A 595 0.66 10.38 14.61
C ARG A 595 -0.52 11.19 14.07
N ILE A 596 -0.77 12.37 14.64
CA ILE A 596 -1.80 13.30 14.14
C ILE A 596 -1.17 14.13 13.01
N SER A 597 -1.69 13.97 11.78
CA SER A 597 -1.27 14.78 10.63
C SER A 597 -1.50 16.28 10.88
N ASP A 598 -0.61 17.14 10.36
CA ASP A 598 -0.65 18.59 10.61
C ASP A 598 -1.98 19.23 10.20
N SER A 599 -2.62 18.72 9.14
CA SER A 599 -3.95 19.13 8.66
C SER A 599 -5.09 18.90 9.67
N TYR A 600 -4.84 18.10 10.72
CA TYR A 600 -5.75 17.80 11.81
C TYR A 600 -5.23 18.23 13.20
N LYS A 601 -4.05 18.87 13.29
CA LYS A 601 -3.37 19.21 14.56
C LYS A 601 -4.17 20.15 15.48
N GLU A 602 -4.96 21.06 14.89
CA GLU A 602 -5.89 21.93 15.61
C GLU A 602 -7.26 21.26 15.88
N GLN A 603 -7.59 20.24 15.08
CA GLN A 603 -8.87 19.54 15.08
C GLN A 603 -8.88 18.30 16.00
N VAL A 604 -7.70 17.80 16.39
CA VAL A 604 -7.54 16.56 17.16
C VAL A 604 -6.52 16.79 18.28
N ARG A 605 -6.94 16.64 19.53
CA ARG A 605 -6.08 16.82 20.72
C ARG A 605 -5.84 15.48 21.40
N LEU A 606 -4.59 15.21 21.79
CA LEU A 606 -4.25 14.13 22.73
C LEU A 606 -4.04 14.70 24.13
N LYS A 607 -4.78 14.22 25.12
CA LYS A 607 -4.66 14.63 26.53
C LYS A 607 -4.68 13.41 27.45
N GLY A 608 -3.53 13.09 28.06
CA GLY A 608 -3.38 11.92 28.93
C GLY A 608 -3.48 10.61 28.15
N SER A 609 -4.60 9.90 28.29
CA SER A 609 -4.97 8.71 27.50
C SER A 609 -6.27 8.93 26.71
N ASN A 610 -6.68 10.17 26.50
CA ASN A 610 -7.85 10.51 25.70
C ASN A 610 -7.41 11.20 24.40
N ILE A 611 -8.06 10.85 23.30
CA ILE A 611 -8.06 11.61 22.06
C ILE A 611 -9.40 12.35 21.95
N SER A 612 -9.36 13.60 21.48
CA SER A 612 -10.50 14.53 21.45
C SER A 612 -10.61 15.17 20.08
N LEU A 613 -11.73 14.95 19.39
CA LEU A 613 -12.06 15.59 18.11
C LEU A 613 -12.79 16.91 18.38
N SER A 614 -12.35 18.00 17.74
CA SER A 614 -12.95 19.33 17.88
C SER A 614 -14.38 19.37 17.32
N SER A 615 -15.19 20.33 17.75
CA SER A 615 -16.52 20.56 17.20
C SER A 615 -16.49 20.84 15.68
N SER A 616 -15.49 21.58 15.19
CA SER A 616 -15.28 21.81 13.75
C SER A 616 -14.92 20.53 12.98
N CYS A 617 -14.16 19.62 13.58
CA CYS A 617 -13.90 18.29 13.01
C CYS A 617 -15.20 17.47 12.93
N MET A 618 -15.98 17.44 14.01
CA MET A 618 -17.26 16.74 14.05
C MET A 618 -18.28 17.30 13.04
N GLN A 619 -18.33 18.63 12.85
CA GLN A 619 -19.16 19.26 11.83
C GLN A 619 -18.79 18.77 10.41
N ARG A 620 -17.49 18.74 10.07
CA ARG A 620 -17.00 18.22 8.77
C ARG A 620 -17.28 16.73 8.56
N ILE A 621 -17.28 15.93 9.63
CA ILE A 621 -17.58 14.48 9.56
C ILE A 621 -19.08 14.23 9.28
N PHE A 622 -19.97 15.08 9.80
CA PHE A 622 -21.41 14.90 9.65
C PHE A 622 -22.00 15.59 8.41
N SER A 623 -21.41 16.71 7.94
CA SER A 623 -22.03 17.56 6.91
C SER A 623 -22.38 16.80 5.63
N SER A 624 -21.45 16.05 5.03
CA SER A 624 -21.71 15.33 3.76
C SER A 624 -22.90 14.37 3.82
N SER A 625 -23.17 13.76 4.98
CA SER A 625 -24.34 12.91 5.22
C SER A 625 -25.60 13.75 5.43
N VAL A 626 -25.53 14.75 6.31
CA VAL A 626 -26.65 15.65 6.63
C VAL A 626 -27.11 16.41 5.38
N ASP A 627 -26.21 17.07 4.67
CA ASP A 627 -26.45 17.85 3.44
C ASP A 627 -27.06 16.98 2.33
N THR A 628 -26.75 15.67 2.30
CA THR A 628 -27.35 14.72 1.35
C THR A 628 -28.77 14.35 1.75
N VAL A 629 -29.05 14.16 3.04
CA VAL A 629 -30.41 13.93 3.55
C VAL A 629 -31.28 15.18 3.37
N ILE A 630 -30.77 16.38 3.67
CA ILE A 630 -31.47 17.66 3.47
C ILE A 630 -31.86 17.82 2.00
N ARG A 631 -30.90 17.76 1.06
CA ARG A 631 -31.18 17.90 -0.38
C ARG A 631 -32.16 16.85 -0.91
N HIS A 632 -32.11 15.63 -0.39
CA HIS A 632 -33.07 14.59 -0.76
C HIS A 632 -34.49 14.92 -0.27
N VAL A 633 -34.65 15.42 0.96
CA VAL A 633 -35.95 15.85 1.50
C VAL A 633 -36.46 17.10 0.78
N GLU A 634 -35.61 18.07 0.45
CA GLU A 634 -35.98 19.22 -0.41
C GLU A 634 -36.50 18.76 -1.77
N GLY A 635 -35.77 17.87 -2.44
CA GLY A 635 -36.18 17.29 -3.74
C GLY A 635 -37.43 16.41 -3.68
N LEU A 636 -37.76 15.84 -2.51
CA LEU A 636 -39.04 15.17 -2.29
C LEU A 636 -40.19 16.18 -2.08
N LEU A 637 -39.99 17.24 -1.30
CA LEU A 637 -41.00 18.26 -0.98
C LEU A 637 -41.35 19.16 -2.18
N GLN A 638 -40.48 19.23 -3.19
CA GLN A 638 -40.77 19.90 -4.47
C GLN A 638 -41.74 19.12 -5.38
N LYS A 639 -42.01 17.84 -5.09
CA LYS A 639 -42.89 17.00 -5.93
C LYS A 639 -44.36 17.35 -5.73
N LYS A 640 -45.16 17.32 -6.81
CA LYS A 640 -46.60 17.70 -6.79
C LYS A 640 -47.40 16.85 -5.80
N GLU A 641 -47.04 15.59 -5.65
CA GLU A 641 -47.64 14.59 -4.77
C GLU A 641 -47.45 14.92 -3.28
N THR A 642 -46.47 15.76 -2.94
CA THR A 642 -46.11 16.12 -1.56
C THR A 642 -46.54 17.53 -1.14
N HIS A 643 -47.19 18.30 -2.01
CA HIS A 643 -47.62 19.68 -1.72
C HIS A 643 -48.60 19.78 -0.52
N GLY A 644 -49.23 18.67 -0.11
CA GLY A 644 -50.07 18.60 1.09
C GLY A 644 -49.33 18.34 2.42
N VAL A 645 -48.00 18.16 2.40
CA VAL A 645 -47.20 17.87 3.60
C VAL A 645 -47.02 19.15 4.43
N SER A 646 -47.60 19.18 5.63
CA SER A 646 -47.45 20.29 6.59
C SER A 646 -46.50 20.00 7.76
N THR A 647 -46.13 18.73 7.94
CA THR A 647 -45.43 18.24 9.13
C THR A 647 -44.34 17.23 8.73
N ILE A 648 -43.13 17.40 9.27
CA ILE A 648 -42.00 16.47 9.08
C ILE A 648 -41.70 15.80 10.43
N LEU A 649 -41.89 14.48 10.51
CA LEU A 649 -41.62 13.68 11.71
C LEU A 649 -40.30 12.92 11.52
N LEU A 650 -39.28 13.22 12.33
CA LEU A 650 -37.99 12.53 12.25
C LEU A 650 -37.94 11.33 13.21
N VAL A 651 -37.58 10.16 12.69
CA VAL A 651 -37.51 8.89 13.42
C VAL A 651 -36.27 8.08 13.01
N GLY A 652 -35.95 7.05 13.79
CA GLY A 652 -34.76 6.21 13.64
C GLY A 652 -33.55 6.75 14.40
N GLY A 653 -32.52 5.91 14.56
CA GLY A 653 -31.36 6.22 15.42
C GLY A 653 -30.60 7.50 15.03
N TYR A 654 -30.54 7.85 13.74
CA TYR A 654 -29.85 9.06 13.28
C TYR A 654 -30.63 10.35 13.56
N ALA A 655 -31.96 10.28 13.73
CA ALA A 655 -32.79 11.41 14.15
C ALA A 655 -32.54 11.85 15.62
N ALA A 656 -31.80 11.05 16.41
CA ALA A 656 -31.29 11.48 17.72
C ALA A 656 -30.09 12.44 17.62
N SER A 657 -29.47 12.59 16.43
CA SER A 657 -28.29 13.44 16.26
C SER A 657 -28.64 14.93 16.30
N ASP A 658 -27.99 15.67 17.18
CA ASP A 658 -28.12 17.13 17.31
C ASP A 658 -27.82 17.86 15.98
N PHE A 659 -26.88 17.35 15.17
CA PHE A 659 -26.59 17.85 13.82
C PHE A 659 -27.78 17.72 12.87
N VAL A 660 -28.43 16.54 12.85
CA VAL A 660 -29.61 16.27 12.01
C VAL A 660 -30.80 17.12 12.47
N GLN A 661 -31.05 17.17 13.78
CA GLN A 661 -32.15 17.97 14.34
C GLN A 661 -31.95 19.47 14.06
N ARG A 662 -30.72 19.96 14.17
CA ARG A 662 -30.37 21.35 13.85
C ARG A 662 -30.57 21.67 12.38
N ALA A 663 -29.98 20.88 11.48
CA ALA A 663 -30.07 21.15 10.03
C ALA A 663 -31.52 21.10 9.53
N PHE A 664 -32.31 20.11 9.95
CA PHE A 664 -33.73 20.08 9.61
C PHE A 664 -34.48 21.31 10.13
N ARG A 665 -34.20 21.75 11.37
CA ARG A 665 -34.77 22.99 11.91
C ARG A 665 -34.41 24.21 11.07
N GLU A 666 -33.13 24.40 10.77
CA GLU A 666 -32.64 25.58 10.05
C GLU A 666 -33.17 25.66 8.61
N THR A 667 -33.32 24.51 7.92
CA THR A 667 -33.89 24.45 6.57
C THR A 667 -35.43 24.53 6.55
N PHE A 668 -36.13 23.71 7.36
CA PHE A 668 -37.56 23.44 7.16
C PHE A 668 -38.52 24.11 8.15
N GLU A 669 -38.09 24.58 9.33
CA GLU A 669 -39.01 25.04 10.39
C GLU A 669 -39.81 26.30 10.00
N LYS A 670 -39.35 27.03 8.96
CA LYS A 670 -40.07 28.17 8.36
C LYS A 670 -41.29 27.78 7.51
N GLY A 671 -41.35 26.56 6.99
CA GLY A 671 -42.40 26.09 6.09
C GLY A 671 -43.17 24.86 6.60
N TYR A 672 -42.58 24.08 7.51
CA TYR A 672 -43.11 22.80 7.96
C TYR A 672 -42.99 22.67 9.48
N LYS A 673 -44.02 22.10 10.12
CA LYS A 673 -43.97 21.72 11.53
C LYS A 673 -43.03 20.53 11.70
N ILE A 674 -41.86 20.72 12.33
CA ILE A 674 -40.93 19.62 12.58
C ILE A 674 -41.21 18.99 13.94
N ILE A 675 -41.25 17.66 14.00
CA ILE A 675 -41.46 16.88 15.22
C ILE A 675 -40.25 15.98 15.45
N PHE A 676 -39.61 16.19 16.60
CA PHE A 676 -38.55 15.34 17.15
C PHE A 676 -39.09 14.58 18.37
N PRO A 677 -39.36 13.27 18.27
CA PRO A 677 -39.79 12.46 19.41
C PRO A 677 -38.74 12.41 20.52
N LEU A 678 -39.19 12.23 21.77
CA LEU A 678 -38.32 12.05 22.95
C LEU A 678 -37.38 10.83 22.87
N THR A 679 -37.77 9.79 22.12
CA THR A 679 -36.97 8.58 21.89
C THR A 679 -37.11 8.15 20.42
N PRO A 680 -36.47 8.87 19.47
CA PRO A 680 -36.72 8.67 18.03
C PRO A 680 -36.09 7.37 17.51
N ASP A 681 -35.10 6.85 18.23
CA ASP A 681 -34.44 5.57 18.02
C ASP A 681 -35.38 4.37 18.19
N VAL A 682 -36.19 4.34 19.26
CA VAL A 682 -37.12 3.23 19.57
C VAL A 682 -38.57 3.50 19.19
N ILE A 683 -38.92 4.69 18.70
CA ILE A 683 -40.32 4.99 18.35
C ILE A 683 -40.84 4.15 17.18
N VAL A 684 -39.96 3.73 16.26
CA VAL A 684 -40.32 2.80 15.16
C VAL A 684 -40.76 1.44 15.72
N LEU A 685 -40.06 0.91 16.72
CA LEU A 685 -40.43 -0.34 17.40
C LEU A 685 -41.74 -0.20 18.19
N LYS A 686 -41.92 0.91 18.92
CA LYS A 686 -43.17 1.23 19.62
C LYS A 686 -44.35 1.33 18.63
N GLY A 687 -44.14 1.98 17.48
CA GLY A 687 -45.10 2.09 16.40
C GLY A 687 -45.44 0.73 15.78
N ALA A 688 -44.46 -0.15 15.57
CA ALA A 688 -44.68 -1.50 15.05
C ALA A 688 -45.51 -2.39 16.01
N VAL A 689 -45.28 -2.29 17.32
CA VAL A 689 -46.12 -2.99 18.33
C VAL A 689 -47.55 -2.45 18.33
N ILE A 690 -47.74 -1.14 18.22
CA ILE A 690 -49.08 -0.53 18.12
C ILE A 690 -49.77 -0.95 16.81
N LEU A 691 -49.04 -0.94 15.69
CA LEU A 691 -49.52 -1.38 14.38
C LEU A 691 -50.05 -2.83 14.42
N GLY A 692 -49.35 -3.74 15.10
CA GLY A 692 -49.79 -5.14 15.30
C GLY A 692 -51.03 -5.31 16.19
N HIS A 693 -51.53 -4.24 16.82
CA HIS A 693 -52.78 -4.23 17.59
C HIS A 693 -53.91 -3.45 16.90
N LEU A 694 -53.67 -2.83 15.74
CA LEU A 694 -54.65 -2.06 14.99
C LEU A 694 -55.10 -2.85 13.75
N GLN A 695 -56.42 -2.90 13.51
CA GLN A 695 -56.96 -3.39 12.25
C GLN A 695 -56.73 -2.34 11.15
N GLU A 696 -55.96 -2.73 10.14
CA GLU A 696 -55.79 -2.02 8.84
C GLU A 696 -55.53 -0.50 8.89
N PRO A 697 -54.60 0.02 9.72
CA PRO A 697 -54.36 1.48 9.84
C PRO A 697 -53.61 2.10 8.64
N ILE A 698 -53.30 1.32 7.59
CA ILE A 698 -52.68 1.78 6.34
C ILE A 698 -53.58 1.35 5.19
N VAL A 699 -54.39 2.29 4.69
CA VAL A 699 -55.38 2.02 3.63
C VAL A 699 -54.71 1.92 2.26
N ASP A 700 -53.90 2.91 1.90
CA ASP A 700 -53.21 3.01 0.61
C ASP A 700 -51.68 2.88 0.78
N ARG A 701 -51.02 2.31 -0.22
CA ARG A 701 -49.58 2.49 -0.48
C ARG A 701 -49.32 2.94 -1.92
N ILE A 702 -48.11 3.43 -2.19
CA ILE A 702 -47.60 3.75 -3.52
C ILE A 702 -46.43 2.80 -3.81
N THR A 703 -46.40 2.22 -5.00
CA THR A 703 -45.35 1.27 -5.42
C THR A 703 -44.02 1.95 -5.72
N LYS A 704 -42.92 1.39 -5.21
CA LYS A 704 -41.56 1.86 -5.55
C LYS A 704 -41.15 1.47 -6.97
N TYR A 705 -41.57 0.29 -7.42
CA TYR A 705 -41.11 -0.37 -8.65
C TYR A 705 -42.29 -0.70 -9.58
N HIS A 706 -42.01 -1.03 -10.83
CA HIS A 706 -42.95 -1.80 -11.65
C HIS A 706 -42.89 -3.27 -11.23
N TYR A 707 -44.02 -3.98 -11.33
CA TYR A 707 -44.09 -5.43 -11.12
C TYR A 707 -44.80 -6.08 -12.30
N GLY A 708 -44.30 -7.22 -12.73
CA GLY A 708 -44.78 -7.88 -13.94
C GLY A 708 -44.38 -9.33 -14.04
N LEU A 709 -44.84 -9.99 -15.11
CA LEU A 709 -44.58 -11.40 -15.38
C LEU A 709 -43.47 -11.55 -16.41
N GLY A 710 -42.61 -12.56 -16.22
CA GLY A 710 -41.73 -13.07 -17.26
C GLY A 710 -42.43 -14.15 -18.05
N LEU A 711 -42.81 -13.86 -19.30
CA LEU A 711 -43.60 -14.74 -20.16
C LEU A 711 -42.89 -14.98 -21.49
N CYS A 712 -42.86 -16.23 -21.94
CA CYS A 712 -42.42 -16.58 -23.29
C CYS A 712 -43.58 -16.33 -24.28
N ALA A 713 -43.27 -15.94 -25.52
CA ALA A 713 -44.22 -15.36 -26.48
C ALA A 713 -45.46 -16.21 -26.84
N ALA A 714 -45.48 -17.52 -26.55
CA ALA A 714 -46.57 -18.43 -26.89
C ALA A 714 -47.79 -18.40 -25.93
N ALA A 715 -47.76 -17.61 -24.86
CA ALA A 715 -48.62 -17.82 -23.68
C ALA A 715 -49.72 -16.77 -23.38
N VAL A 716 -49.94 -15.75 -24.21
CA VAL A 716 -50.93 -14.68 -23.92
C VAL A 716 -51.75 -14.26 -25.14
N SER A 717 -53.07 -14.28 -25.01
CA SER A 717 -54.03 -13.66 -25.92
C SER A 717 -53.99 -12.12 -25.77
N GLY A 718 -53.28 -11.44 -26.67
CA GLY A 718 -53.26 -9.96 -26.72
C GLY A 718 -51.88 -9.33 -26.91
N CYS A 719 -50.79 -10.09 -26.71
CA CYS A 719 -49.44 -9.61 -27.01
C CYS A 719 -49.20 -9.54 -28.52
N THR A 720 -49.32 -8.35 -29.12
CA THR A 720 -49.15 -8.12 -30.56
C THR A 720 -47.69 -8.05 -31.03
N HIS A 721 -46.72 -8.16 -30.11
CA HIS A 721 -45.30 -8.06 -30.41
C HIS A 721 -44.72 -9.44 -30.70
N ALA A 722 -44.65 -9.80 -31.98
CA ALA A 722 -44.00 -11.01 -32.43
C ALA A 722 -42.48 -10.93 -32.24
N VAL A 723 -41.90 -11.93 -31.57
CA VAL A 723 -40.46 -12.21 -31.51
C VAL A 723 -40.29 -13.65 -31.96
N GLU A 724 -39.41 -13.88 -32.93
CA GLU A 724 -39.15 -15.23 -33.43
C GLU A 724 -38.23 -16.02 -32.49
N LYS A 725 -38.51 -17.33 -32.38
CA LYS A 725 -37.62 -18.42 -31.94
C LYS A 725 -36.34 -18.03 -31.16
N ASP A 726 -36.50 -17.78 -29.86
CA ASP A 726 -35.52 -18.18 -28.85
C ASP A 726 -36.18 -18.17 -27.46
N GLU A 727 -35.47 -18.62 -26.41
CA GLU A 727 -35.99 -18.74 -25.03
C GLU A 727 -36.17 -17.38 -24.30
N THR A 728 -36.27 -16.28 -25.04
CA THR A 728 -36.36 -14.92 -24.49
C THR A 728 -37.69 -14.68 -23.77
N LYS A 729 -37.61 -14.13 -22.56
CA LYS A 729 -38.75 -13.79 -21.71
C LYS A 729 -39.12 -12.32 -21.88
N THR A 730 -40.38 -12.06 -22.15
CA THR A 730 -40.96 -10.72 -22.23
C THR A 730 -41.47 -10.28 -20.85
N PHE A 731 -41.22 -9.03 -20.46
CA PHE A 731 -41.77 -8.43 -19.25
C PHE A 731 -43.16 -7.86 -19.51
N PHE A 732 -44.19 -8.46 -18.93
CA PHE A 732 -45.55 -7.94 -18.98
C PHE A 732 -45.88 -7.19 -17.67
N THR A 733 -45.92 -5.85 -17.72
CA THR A 733 -46.18 -5.00 -16.55
C THR A 733 -47.62 -5.15 -16.08
N LEU A 734 -47.80 -5.67 -14.85
CA LEU A 734 -49.10 -5.80 -14.18
C LEU A 734 -49.40 -4.62 -13.25
N ILE A 735 -48.35 -4.02 -12.68
CA ILE A 735 -48.41 -2.93 -11.71
C ILE A 735 -47.32 -1.94 -12.07
N LYS A 736 -47.68 -0.66 -12.20
CA LYS A 736 -46.73 0.39 -12.57
C LYS A 736 -46.01 0.96 -11.35
N LYS A 737 -44.79 1.45 -11.55
CA LYS A 737 -44.08 2.32 -10.61
C LYS A 737 -44.93 3.57 -10.31
N GLY A 738 -45.02 3.95 -9.03
CA GLY A 738 -45.86 5.07 -8.60
C GLY A 738 -47.38 4.80 -8.57
N GLN A 739 -47.83 3.58 -8.87
CA GLN A 739 -49.25 3.20 -8.77
C GLN A 739 -49.69 3.18 -7.30
N ARG A 740 -50.83 3.82 -7.02
CA ARG A 740 -51.51 3.72 -5.72
C ARG A 740 -52.28 2.40 -5.65
N ILE A 741 -52.14 1.68 -4.55
CA ILE A 741 -52.77 0.39 -4.29
C ILE A 741 -53.34 0.39 -2.88
N LYS A 742 -54.58 -0.11 -2.73
CA LYS A 742 -55.19 -0.35 -1.43
C LYS A 742 -54.76 -1.69 -0.85
N VAL A 743 -54.59 -1.77 0.45
CA VAL A 743 -54.38 -3.04 1.16
C VAL A 743 -55.68 -3.84 1.13
N GLY A 744 -55.59 -5.14 0.82
CA GLY A 744 -56.73 -6.05 0.71
C GLY A 744 -57.42 -6.09 -0.66
N ASP A 745 -57.38 -5.00 -1.44
CA ASP A 745 -58.01 -4.95 -2.76
C ASP A 745 -57.30 -5.85 -3.80
N VAL A 746 -58.09 -6.32 -4.78
CA VAL A 746 -57.58 -6.89 -6.03
C VAL A 746 -56.97 -5.76 -6.86
N VAL A 747 -55.66 -5.83 -7.08
CA VAL A 747 -54.88 -4.83 -7.82
C VAL A 747 -55.17 -4.91 -9.32
N THR A 748 -55.35 -6.13 -9.82
CA THR A 748 -55.68 -6.43 -11.22
C THR A 748 -56.04 -7.92 -11.38
N GLU A 749 -56.76 -8.23 -12.46
CA GLU A 749 -56.99 -9.59 -12.96
C GLU A 749 -56.59 -9.68 -14.43
N TYR A 750 -55.86 -10.72 -14.81
CA TYR A 750 -55.46 -10.98 -16.20
C TYR A 750 -55.67 -12.43 -16.62
N GLU A 751 -56.09 -12.64 -17.86
CA GLU A 751 -56.17 -13.96 -18.45
C GLU A 751 -54.82 -14.36 -19.09
N VAL A 752 -54.32 -15.55 -18.75
CA VAL A 752 -53.09 -16.12 -19.32
C VAL A 752 -53.36 -17.53 -19.84
N ASN A 753 -52.96 -17.80 -21.10
CA ASN A 753 -53.19 -19.07 -21.78
C ASN A 753 -51.90 -19.88 -21.80
N LEU A 754 -51.67 -20.68 -20.75
CA LEU A 754 -50.46 -21.48 -20.62
C LEU A 754 -50.48 -22.68 -21.56
N LYS A 755 -49.70 -22.61 -22.64
CA LYS A 755 -49.32 -23.75 -23.47
C LYS A 755 -48.02 -24.36 -22.93
N ALA A 756 -48.08 -25.55 -22.34
CA ALA A 756 -46.92 -26.20 -21.74
C ALA A 756 -46.50 -27.48 -22.47
N THR A 757 -45.20 -27.74 -22.50
CA THR A 757 -44.61 -29.01 -22.97
C THR A 757 -44.71 -30.11 -21.91
N SER A 758 -44.78 -29.73 -20.63
CA SER A 758 -44.84 -30.56 -19.41
C SER A 758 -46.20 -30.46 -18.71
N GLN A 759 -46.47 -31.38 -17.76
CA GLN A 759 -47.66 -31.32 -16.88
C GLN A 759 -47.61 -30.20 -15.81
N SER A 760 -46.53 -29.42 -15.77
CA SER A 760 -46.42 -28.21 -14.96
C SER A 760 -45.80 -27.06 -15.77
N ALA A 761 -46.08 -25.84 -15.34
CA ALA A 761 -45.54 -24.60 -15.89
C ALA A 761 -45.22 -23.64 -14.73
N ASN A 762 -44.18 -22.83 -14.89
CA ASN A 762 -43.72 -21.90 -13.85
C ASN A 762 -43.85 -20.46 -14.37
N ILE A 763 -44.79 -19.69 -13.82
CA ILE A 763 -44.96 -18.27 -14.12
C ILE A 763 -44.01 -17.48 -13.22
N GLU A 764 -43.06 -16.75 -13.78
CA GLU A 764 -42.09 -15.98 -13.00
C GLU A 764 -42.52 -14.52 -12.83
N ILE A 765 -42.26 -13.96 -11.65
CA ILE A 765 -42.65 -12.59 -11.28
C ILE A 765 -41.37 -11.78 -11.12
N TYR A 766 -41.32 -10.63 -11.79
CA TYR A 766 -40.16 -9.74 -11.88
C TYR A 766 -40.51 -8.31 -11.45
N THR A 767 -39.49 -7.54 -11.09
CA THR A 767 -39.60 -6.11 -10.74
C THR A 767 -38.44 -5.30 -11.32
N THR A 768 -38.67 -4.01 -11.58
CA THR A 768 -37.64 -3.06 -12.04
C THR A 768 -37.91 -1.63 -11.54
N ASP A 769 -36.83 -0.86 -11.35
CA ASP A 769 -36.84 0.57 -11.00
C ASP A 769 -36.65 1.47 -12.24
N GLU A 770 -36.59 0.93 -13.47
CA GLU A 770 -36.66 1.74 -14.70
C GLU A 770 -37.99 2.54 -14.74
N ASP A 771 -37.97 3.80 -15.16
CA ASP A 771 -39.21 4.59 -15.25
C ASP A 771 -40.11 4.10 -16.40
N GLU A 772 -39.53 3.75 -17.54
CA GLU A 772 -40.16 3.01 -18.64
C GLU A 772 -39.50 1.62 -18.78
N PRO A 773 -40.16 0.52 -18.37
CA PRO A 773 -39.58 -0.82 -18.41
C PRO A 773 -39.31 -1.33 -19.82
N ARG A 774 -38.16 -1.99 -20.01
CA ARG A 774 -37.87 -2.76 -21.23
C ARG A 774 -38.87 -3.90 -21.45
N THR A 775 -39.06 -4.24 -22.72
CA THR A 775 -39.89 -5.38 -23.15
C THR A 775 -39.23 -6.73 -22.87
N ILE A 776 -37.90 -6.83 -22.92
CA ILE A 776 -37.14 -8.09 -22.74
C ILE A 776 -36.52 -8.11 -21.34
N ILE A 777 -36.58 -9.26 -20.67
CA ILE A 777 -36.00 -9.47 -19.34
C ILE A 777 -34.52 -9.88 -19.46
N ASP A 778 -33.67 -9.18 -18.73
CA ASP A 778 -32.26 -9.49 -18.49
C ASP A 778 -31.92 -9.38 -16.98
N GLU A 779 -30.77 -9.92 -16.56
CA GLU A 779 -30.36 -9.96 -15.15
C GLU A 779 -29.76 -8.64 -14.62
N GLU A 780 -29.55 -7.64 -15.47
CA GLU A 780 -29.01 -6.32 -15.10
C GLU A 780 -30.15 -5.35 -14.73
N HIS A 781 -31.27 -5.39 -15.45
CA HIS A 781 -32.39 -4.44 -15.34
C HIS A 781 -33.62 -5.00 -14.60
N PHE A 782 -33.70 -6.33 -14.39
CA PHE A 782 -34.85 -6.97 -13.74
C PHE A 782 -34.45 -7.92 -12.61
N THR A 783 -35.09 -7.77 -11.45
CA THR A 783 -34.96 -8.72 -10.34
C THR A 783 -36.16 -9.67 -10.32
N LYS A 784 -35.92 -10.99 -10.33
CA LYS A 784 -36.96 -12.00 -10.10
C LYS A 784 -37.34 -12.02 -8.61
N VAL A 785 -38.60 -11.73 -8.31
CA VAL A 785 -39.14 -11.62 -6.93
C VAL A 785 -40.11 -12.74 -6.55
N GLY A 786 -40.43 -13.65 -7.47
CA GLY A 786 -41.27 -14.80 -7.14
C GLY A 786 -41.54 -15.70 -8.34
N SER A 787 -42.26 -16.79 -8.12
CA SER A 787 -42.87 -17.57 -9.20
C SER A 787 -44.07 -18.39 -8.71
N ILE A 788 -44.91 -18.83 -9.64
CA ILE A 788 -46.10 -19.66 -9.42
C ILE A 788 -45.92 -20.96 -10.21
N ASN A 789 -45.79 -22.08 -9.50
CA ASN A 789 -45.81 -23.39 -10.13
C ASN A 789 -47.28 -23.84 -10.30
N VAL A 790 -47.73 -23.91 -11.56
CA VAL A 790 -49.07 -24.36 -11.96
C VAL A 790 -48.98 -25.80 -12.46
N THR A 791 -49.87 -26.67 -11.99
CA THR A 791 -49.95 -28.07 -12.42
C THR A 791 -51.16 -28.27 -13.32
N LEU A 792 -50.94 -28.60 -14.59
CA LEU A 792 -51.99 -28.75 -15.60
C LEU A 792 -52.76 -30.07 -15.44
N PRO A 793 -54.03 -30.14 -15.91
CA PRO A 793 -54.80 -31.40 -15.93
C PRO A 793 -54.13 -32.46 -16.81
N GLN A 794 -54.10 -33.72 -16.37
CA GLN A 794 -53.29 -34.80 -16.96
C GLN A 794 -53.54 -35.11 -18.46
N PHE A 795 -54.59 -34.55 -19.08
CA PHE A 795 -54.95 -34.75 -20.48
C PHE A 795 -55.10 -33.44 -21.29
N LYS A 796 -54.67 -32.29 -20.74
CA LYS A 796 -54.61 -31.00 -21.46
C LYS A 796 -53.18 -30.44 -21.43
N LYS A 797 -52.68 -29.97 -22.59
CA LYS A 797 -51.43 -29.18 -22.70
C LYS A 797 -51.64 -27.67 -22.62
N GLU A 798 -52.89 -27.23 -22.60
CA GLU A 798 -53.29 -25.83 -22.57
C GLU A 798 -54.31 -25.60 -21.45
N SER A 799 -54.14 -24.54 -20.67
CA SER A 799 -55.17 -24.06 -19.74
C SER A 799 -55.19 -22.56 -19.63
N ILE A 800 -56.38 -22.03 -19.35
CA ILE A 800 -56.64 -20.60 -19.17
C ILE A 800 -56.66 -20.31 -17.67
N LEU A 801 -55.82 -19.38 -17.24
CA LEU A 801 -55.68 -18.96 -15.86
C LEU A 801 -56.15 -17.52 -15.69
N ILE A 802 -56.91 -17.23 -14.64
CA ILE A 802 -57.11 -15.88 -14.13
C ILE A 802 -56.03 -15.61 -13.09
N LEU A 803 -55.17 -14.63 -13.34
CA LEU A 803 -54.14 -14.15 -12.43
C LEU A 803 -54.66 -12.94 -11.64
N THR A 804 -55.10 -13.18 -10.41
CA THR A 804 -55.54 -12.16 -9.46
C THR A 804 -54.36 -11.74 -8.59
N ILE A 805 -53.94 -10.47 -8.64
CA ILE A 805 -52.98 -9.93 -7.65
C ILE A 805 -53.75 -9.26 -6.52
N THR A 806 -53.37 -9.58 -5.28
CA THR A 806 -53.79 -8.86 -4.07
C THR A 806 -52.56 -8.32 -3.33
N TYR A 807 -52.69 -7.12 -2.76
CA TYR A 807 -51.63 -6.55 -1.91
C TYR A 807 -52.01 -6.70 -0.45
N PHE A 808 -51.17 -7.38 0.34
CA PHE A 808 -51.49 -7.75 1.71
C PHE A 808 -50.35 -7.36 2.65
N GLU A 809 -50.66 -6.53 3.66
CA GLU A 809 -49.73 -5.91 4.61
C GLU A 809 -48.55 -5.15 3.96
N THR A 810 -47.50 -5.88 3.57
CA THR A 810 -46.29 -5.38 2.90
C THR A 810 -45.94 -6.11 1.59
N GLU A 811 -46.58 -7.25 1.29
CA GLU A 811 -46.22 -8.16 0.20
C GLU A 811 -47.29 -8.26 -0.90
N PHE A 812 -46.86 -8.69 -2.09
CA PHE A 812 -47.77 -9.07 -3.18
C PHE A 812 -48.03 -10.57 -3.16
N LYS A 813 -49.31 -10.93 -3.11
CA LYS A 813 -49.80 -12.30 -3.26
C LYS A 813 -50.44 -12.43 -4.63
N VAL A 814 -50.00 -13.42 -5.41
CA VAL A 814 -50.53 -13.67 -6.76
C VAL A 814 -51.22 -15.02 -6.75
N ILE A 815 -52.50 -15.04 -7.12
CA ILE A 815 -53.33 -16.23 -7.18
C ILE A 815 -53.63 -16.52 -8.65
N ALA A 816 -53.28 -17.71 -9.10
CA ALA A 816 -53.60 -18.21 -10.43
C ALA A 816 -54.74 -19.21 -10.35
N THR A 817 -55.89 -18.89 -10.92
CA THR A 817 -57.10 -19.73 -10.88
C THR A 817 -57.34 -20.35 -12.25
N ASP A 818 -57.22 -21.67 -12.34
CA ASP A 818 -57.48 -22.44 -13.56
C ASP A 818 -59.00 -22.46 -13.88
N GLN A 819 -59.40 -21.83 -14.98
CA GLN A 819 -60.81 -21.69 -15.37
C GLN A 819 -61.49 -23.04 -15.69
N THR A 820 -60.73 -24.07 -16.07
CA THR A 820 -61.30 -25.41 -16.39
C THR A 820 -61.62 -26.22 -15.13
N THR A 821 -60.84 -26.04 -14.05
CA THR A 821 -60.87 -26.93 -12.88
C THR A 821 -61.15 -26.23 -11.55
N GLY A 822 -61.20 -24.90 -11.52
CA GLY A 822 -61.34 -24.10 -10.30
C GLY A 822 -60.14 -24.17 -9.36
N ARG A 823 -59.01 -24.77 -9.80
CA ARG A 823 -57.82 -24.94 -8.95
C ARG A 823 -57.07 -23.62 -8.83
N CYS A 824 -56.88 -23.18 -7.59
CA CYS A 824 -56.11 -22.00 -7.24
C CYS A 824 -54.66 -22.40 -6.90
N PHE A 825 -53.69 -21.77 -7.56
CA PHE A 825 -52.26 -21.88 -7.28
C PHE A 825 -51.79 -20.53 -6.70
N VAL A 826 -51.01 -20.54 -5.62
CA VAL A 826 -50.62 -19.31 -4.90
C VAL A 826 -49.11 -19.11 -4.97
N GLY A 827 -48.69 -17.98 -5.54
CA GLY A 827 -47.34 -17.43 -5.40
C GLY A 827 -47.32 -16.26 -4.41
N VAL A 828 -46.17 -16.07 -3.78
CA VAL A 828 -45.88 -14.91 -2.91
C VAL A 828 -44.58 -14.30 -3.39
N CYS A 829 -44.56 -12.97 -3.53
CA CYS A 829 -43.35 -12.25 -3.93
C CYS A 829 -42.38 -12.15 -2.75
N ARG A 830 -41.32 -12.95 -2.77
CA ARG A 830 -40.23 -12.93 -1.79
C ARG A 830 -39.12 -12.00 -2.26
N PHE A 831 -38.88 -10.94 -1.50
CA PHE A 831 -37.85 -9.93 -1.80
C PHE A 831 -36.44 -10.29 -1.29
N LEU A 832 -36.27 -11.49 -0.74
CA LEU A 832 -34.97 -12.07 -0.40
C LEU A 832 -34.56 -13.03 -1.52
N GLY A 833 -33.42 -12.74 -2.17
CA GLY A 833 -32.94 -13.52 -3.32
C GLY A 833 -32.18 -14.77 -2.91
N LYS A 834 -32.74 -15.93 -3.26
CA LYS A 834 -32.35 -17.31 -2.90
C LYS A 834 -32.64 -17.69 -1.44
#